data_AF-A0A7H0EYF2-F1
#
_entry.id   AF-A0A7H0EYF2-F1
#
_cell.length_a   1.000
_cell.length_b   1.000
_cell.length_c   1.000
_cell.angle_alpha   90.00
_cell.angle_beta   90.00
_cell.angle_gamma   90.00
#
_symmetry.space_group_name_H-M   'P 1'
#
loop_
_entity.id
_entity.type
_entity.pdbx_description
1 polymer ?
#
loop_
_entity_poly.entity_id
_entity_poly.type
_entity_poly.pdbx_seq_one_letter_code
_entity_poly.pdbx_strand_id
1 'polypeptide(L)'
;MTLKTIFQKPIDRPIEGVIKADDEASLRIEIEEYVLTNEIEKRLEEFLHAYNNYQGANGVWVSGFFGSGKSHLLKMLALLLENRSVDGIPVLHSFLPKCGENEMLRGDLKKAVSIPSKSILFNIDQKADVISKTEIDALLAVFVKVFDEMCGYYGKHGYIAQFERDLDSRGQYESFKSAYKEVAHRPWEEGREQALLESKNIAIAYGQTVGGDAIAGQGILDKYRSQYKVSIEDFAKAVFDYVEQQGKNFRLNFFVDEVGQYIADNVKLMTNLQTVAESLATKCRGRAWVMVTAQEDMDSVLGEDSRQQTNDFSKIQARFANRMKLTSQDVAEVIQKRLLMKNEVGKNVLSKLYDDQANNFKTLFDFVDGSQTYRNFQDRDHFIQSYPFIPYQFPLFQAAIQNLSAHNAFEGKHSSVGERSMLGVFQQVAIQISEYEEGQLATFDLMFEGIRSALKSSIQQAILQAERHLRNTFAIQLLKALFLVKYVREFKATQRNLCVLMFDRFNCHITDLRKRVEEGLNLLEQETYIQRHGELYEYLTDEEKDVEQEIKNTEVDKRAVAEELEKLVFDHTLKLKKIRSNSQDYPFCKKIDDRLYSRECELTIHIISPFNENAENEDNLRAQSMGRDELVVIIPPEERLMRDLIMYKQTDKYISQNVSITQKDSVKSILTDKNSQNRQRYTDLQQRVHTLLSKSKLILNGSYIEVGGDDPQNRILKGFEDLILKTYPNLQMLRGMVYTEKDLSEALNKPEQLREDTEPEQEVLASIQHNKDLGVRTTLKTLIDKFERKPYGWHHAALLHNVASLCARGKLEVRWDSNLLDGNELLKALTNTRDHMNIILEPQIDFTASQVRALKKLYTDFFNEPAPSGDAKLLGQKTATAISDLIDRLEALSTSHYPFKEKLSSAIARLRTINGKPYAWYLTDLIKQEDELLDLKEQTIDPICTFMNGLQRKIFDCAQAFVKEQEANFWRVNAPQEKKVQEILADPDCFRGDRMQQLKELVTKLREEITTRLNREIEDAVAIIESLRSKLFATAEFHVLSSGQQTEIASSFDEYIKVIKNQKLIAVIRDRKSYFEQEEYERLRQIVFCTQPGVVAEKANQYHTNQEKRLVGNWQETQSLYVSHRSIQFSFDKEWLADETDVEQYVAVMREALLAEVRSGRRVQL
;
A
#
# COMPACT_ATOMS: atom_id res chain seq x y z
N MET A 1 -70.26 13.53 -17.71
CA MET A 1 -70.19 13.40 -19.19
C MET A 1 -68.94 12.60 -19.56
N THR A 2 -68.91 11.81 -20.65
CA THR A 2 -67.71 11.01 -21.00
C THR A 2 -66.70 11.81 -21.82
N LEU A 3 -65.40 11.49 -21.70
CA LEU A 3 -64.34 12.18 -22.43
C LEU A 3 -64.52 12.13 -23.96
N LYS A 4 -65.05 11.04 -24.52
CA LYS A 4 -65.29 10.94 -25.97
C LYS A 4 -66.16 12.09 -26.52
N THR A 5 -67.08 12.62 -25.71
CA THR A 5 -68.08 13.61 -26.15
C THR A 5 -67.62 15.07 -26.08
N ILE A 6 -66.46 15.36 -25.46
CA ILE A 6 -65.95 16.74 -25.31
C ILE A 6 -64.99 17.17 -26.42
N PHE A 7 -64.47 16.23 -27.21
CA PHE A 7 -63.55 16.52 -28.32
C PHE A 7 -64.30 16.99 -29.57
N GLN A 8 -63.68 17.90 -30.33
CA GLN A 8 -64.22 18.41 -31.59
C GLN A 8 -64.12 17.38 -32.72
N LYS A 9 -63.03 16.62 -32.76
CA LYS A 9 -62.81 15.53 -33.71
C LYS A 9 -62.83 14.18 -32.98
N PRO A 10 -63.27 13.09 -33.65
CA PRO A 10 -63.19 11.74 -33.09
C PRO A 10 -61.73 11.37 -32.79
N ILE A 11 -61.46 10.91 -31.57
CA ILE A 11 -60.12 10.52 -31.10
C ILE A 11 -59.66 9.16 -31.65
N ASP A 12 -60.61 8.33 -32.10
CA ASP A 12 -60.41 7.00 -32.70
C ASP A 12 -60.18 7.04 -34.22
N ARG A 13 -60.10 8.24 -34.82
CA ARG A 13 -59.83 8.40 -36.26
C ARG A 13 -58.40 7.96 -36.63
N PRO A 14 -58.16 7.43 -37.84
CA PRO A 14 -56.82 7.06 -38.26
C PRO A 14 -55.95 8.32 -38.40
N ILE A 15 -54.83 8.35 -37.66
CA ILE A 15 -53.79 9.38 -37.79
C ILE A 15 -52.52 8.66 -38.21
N GLU A 16 -52.01 8.93 -39.41
CA GLU A 16 -50.73 8.37 -39.84
C GLU A 16 -49.60 8.92 -38.96
N GLY A 17 -48.91 8.00 -38.28
CA GLY A 17 -47.78 8.32 -37.41
C GLY A 17 -46.47 8.53 -38.15
N VAL A 18 -46.37 8.04 -39.39
CA VAL A 18 -45.16 8.03 -40.23
C VAL A 18 -45.49 8.54 -41.61
N ILE A 19 -44.65 9.44 -42.12
CA ILE A 19 -44.89 10.11 -43.39
C ILE A 19 -44.09 9.40 -44.46
N LYS A 20 -44.79 8.85 -45.45
CA LYS A 20 -44.17 8.29 -46.66
C LYS A 20 -44.04 9.40 -47.69
N ALA A 21 -42.84 9.61 -48.21
CA ALA A 21 -42.57 10.63 -49.23
C ALA A 21 -43.33 10.36 -50.55
N ASP A 22 -43.56 9.08 -50.87
CA ASP A 22 -44.10 8.63 -52.16
C ASP A 22 -45.61 8.28 -52.14
N ASP A 23 -46.30 8.44 -51.01
CA ASP A 23 -47.73 8.08 -50.90
C ASP A 23 -48.63 9.26 -51.30
N GLU A 24 -49.25 9.16 -52.48
CA GLU A 24 -50.16 10.19 -53.01
C GLU A 24 -51.62 10.01 -52.54
N ALA A 25 -52.02 8.82 -52.09
CA ALA A 25 -53.42 8.48 -51.81
C ALA A 25 -53.99 9.16 -50.55
N SER A 26 -53.12 9.54 -49.61
CA SER A 26 -53.49 10.15 -48.32
C SER A 26 -53.15 11.65 -48.20
N LEU A 27 -52.57 12.27 -49.24
CA LEU A 27 -52.01 13.64 -49.19
C LEU A 27 -53.01 14.68 -48.69
N ARG A 28 -54.28 14.57 -49.08
CA ARG A 28 -55.32 15.52 -48.66
C ARG A 28 -55.54 15.49 -47.15
N ILE A 29 -55.70 14.29 -46.58
CA ILE A 29 -55.93 14.10 -45.14
C ILE A 29 -54.71 14.61 -44.35
N GLU A 30 -53.51 14.33 -44.85
CA GLU A 30 -52.26 14.79 -44.26
C GLU A 30 -52.17 16.33 -44.24
N ILE A 31 -52.46 16.98 -45.39
CA ILE A 31 -52.50 18.44 -45.50
C ILE A 31 -53.57 19.01 -44.56
N GLU A 32 -54.77 18.43 -44.48
CA GLU A 32 -55.87 18.92 -43.63
C GLU A 32 -55.55 18.76 -42.13
N GLU A 33 -54.90 17.66 -41.73
CA GLU A 33 -54.55 17.36 -40.34
C GLU A 33 -53.24 18.03 -39.86
N TYR A 34 -52.44 18.60 -40.75
CA TYR A 34 -51.23 19.35 -40.37
C TYR A 34 -51.55 20.54 -39.47
N VAL A 35 -50.80 20.72 -38.38
CA VAL A 35 -51.00 21.85 -37.45
C VAL A 35 -49.81 22.78 -37.55
N LEU A 36 -50.10 24.07 -37.75
CA LEU A 36 -49.13 25.14 -37.64
C LEU A 36 -49.06 25.56 -36.16
N THR A 37 -47.93 25.27 -35.51
CA THR A 37 -47.64 25.72 -34.14
C THR A 37 -47.08 27.13 -34.16
N ASN A 38 -47.19 27.85 -33.04
CA ASN A 38 -46.72 29.23 -32.95
C ASN A 38 -45.21 29.36 -33.27
N GLU A 39 -44.39 28.38 -32.86
CA GLU A 39 -42.96 28.39 -33.18
C GLU A 39 -42.70 28.07 -34.66
N ILE A 40 -43.42 27.10 -35.24
CA ILE A 40 -43.37 26.84 -36.70
C ILE A 40 -43.78 28.09 -37.48
N GLU A 41 -44.82 28.82 -37.08
CA GLU A 41 -45.22 30.06 -37.75
C GLU A 41 -44.06 31.05 -37.84
N LYS A 42 -43.40 31.32 -36.71
CA LYS A 42 -42.29 32.26 -36.63
C LYS A 42 -41.07 31.82 -37.46
N ARG A 43 -40.73 30.53 -37.41
CA ARG A 43 -39.61 29.98 -38.22
C ARG A 43 -39.94 29.97 -39.70
N LEU A 44 -41.19 29.71 -40.03
CA LEU A 44 -41.70 29.74 -41.40
C LEU A 44 -41.66 31.17 -41.95
N GLU A 45 -42.00 32.20 -41.16
CA GLU A 45 -41.83 33.61 -41.54
C GLU A 45 -40.37 33.95 -41.84
N GLU A 46 -39.43 33.58 -40.95
CA GLU A 46 -37.99 33.80 -41.16
C GLU A 46 -37.51 33.15 -42.47
N PHE A 47 -37.93 31.91 -42.72
CA PHE A 47 -37.63 31.19 -43.96
C PHE A 47 -38.27 31.84 -45.18
N LEU A 48 -39.58 32.15 -45.15
CA LEU A 48 -40.30 32.74 -46.28
C LEU A 48 -39.78 34.13 -46.61
N HIS A 49 -39.36 34.91 -45.60
CA HIS A 49 -38.69 36.17 -45.82
C HIS A 49 -37.38 35.98 -46.60
N ALA A 50 -36.53 35.02 -46.20
CA ALA A 50 -35.30 34.69 -46.92
C ALA A 50 -35.56 34.11 -48.33
N TYR A 51 -36.61 33.30 -48.48
CA TYR A 51 -37.04 32.74 -49.75
C TYR A 51 -37.52 33.85 -50.69
N ASN A 52 -38.40 34.73 -50.23
CA ASN A 52 -38.96 35.83 -51.01
C ASN A 52 -37.92 36.90 -51.33
N ASN A 53 -36.95 37.13 -50.44
CA ASN A 53 -35.93 38.18 -50.53
C ASN A 53 -34.52 37.56 -50.45
N TYR A 54 -34.06 36.93 -51.54
CA TYR A 54 -32.76 36.24 -51.57
C TYR A 54 -31.57 37.17 -51.28
N GLN A 55 -30.71 36.76 -50.33
CA GLN A 55 -29.50 37.49 -49.90
C GLN A 55 -28.23 36.61 -49.95
N GLY A 56 -28.07 35.80 -51.01
CA GLY A 56 -26.82 35.05 -51.24
C GLY A 56 -26.73 33.67 -50.60
N ALA A 57 -27.72 33.26 -49.79
CA ALA A 57 -27.81 31.92 -49.20
C ALA A 57 -29.13 31.23 -49.59
N ASN A 58 -29.02 30.00 -50.08
CA ASN A 58 -30.14 29.18 -50.57
C ASN A 58 -30.33 27.86 -49.79
N GLY A 59 -29.50 27.65 -48.76
CA GLY A 59 -29.55 26.48 -47.89
C GLY A 59 -30.45 26.71 -46.68
N VAL A 60 -31.29 25.72 -46.35
CA VAL A 60 -32.15 25.73 -45.16
C VAL A 60 -31.91 24.46 -44.35
N TRP A 61 -31.66 24.62 -43.06
CA TRP A 61 -31.42 23.52 -42.14
C TRP A 61 -32.58 23.37 -41.16
N VAL A 62 -33.31 22.27 -41.24
CA VAL A 62 -34.41 21.93 -40.34
C VAL A 62 -33.91 20.95 -39.27
N SER A 63 -33.80 21.41 -38.03
CA SER A 63 -33.31 20.59 -36.90
C SER A 63 -34.36 20.42 -35.81
N GLY A 64 -34.21 19.36 -35.01
CA GLY A 64 -35.12 19.04 -33.91
C GLY A 64 -34.96 17.58 -33.46
N PHE A 65 -35.45 17.25 -32.28
CA PHE A 65 -35.43 15.88 -31.74
C PHE A 65 -36.32 14.90 -32.54
N PHE A 66 -36.20 13.60 -32.26
CA PHE A 66 -37.02 12.57 -32.91
C PHE A 66 -38.52 12.76 -32.62
N GLY A 67 -39.36 12.75 -33.65
CA GLY A 67 -40.81 12.97 -33.50
C GLY A 67 -41.26 14.43 -33.47
N SER A 68 -40.36 15.41 -33.64
CA SER A 68 -40.71 16.83 -33.69
C SER A 68 -41.43 17.30 -34.98
N GLY A 69 -41.60 16.41 -35.97
CA GLY A 69 -42.31 16.73 -37.22
C GLY A 69 -41.47 17.31 -38.36
N LYS A 70 -40.13 17.19 -38.32
CA LYS A 70 -39.21 17.70 -39.37
C LYS A 70 -39.57 17.25 -40.79
N SER A 71 -39.67 15.94 -41.01
CA SER A 71 -40.02 15.36 -42.31
C SER A 71 -41.42 15.80 -42.77
N HIS A 72 -42.35 15.98 -41.83
CA HIS A 72 -43.70 16.48 -42.11
C HIS A 72 -43.65 17.92 -42.62
N LEU A 73 -42.94 18.80 -41.89
CA LEU A 73 -42.74 20.18 -42.31
C LEU A 73 -42.08 20.23 -43.69
N LEU A 74 -41.06 19.40 -43.92
CA LEU A 74 -40.36 19.32 -45.21
C LEU A 74 -41.29 18.93 -46.36
N LYS A 75 -42.12 17.89 -46.17
CA LYS A 75 -43.12 17.44 -47.15
C LYS A 75 -44.19 18.50 -47.40
N MET A 76 -44.70 19.14 -46.35
CA MET A 76 -45.68 20.22 -46.47
C MET A 76 -45.11 21.42 -47.23
N LEU A 77 -43.87 21.81 -46.95
CA LEU A 77 -43.18 22.87 -47.69
C LEU A 77 -42.99 22.53 -49.17
N ALA A 78 -42.61 21.29 -49.49
CA ALA A 78 -42.45 20.84 -50.86
C ALA A 78 -43.75 21.00 -51.68
N LEU A 79 -44.87 20.55 -51.11
CA LEU A 79 -46.20 20.66 -51.72
C LEU A 79 -46.70 22.12 -51.79
N LEU A 80 -46.43 22.90 -50.73
CA LEU A 80 -46.88 24.28 -50.60
C LEU A 80 -46.15 25.22 -51.57
N LEU A 81 -44.81 25.15 -51.67
CA LEU A 81 -44.04 26.03 -52.55
C LEU A 81 -44.29 25.77 -54.04
N GLU A 82 -44.53 24.51 -54.42
CA GLU A 82 -44.98 24.15 -55.78
C GLU A 82 -46.46 24.49 -56.00
N ASN A 83 -47.20 24.78 -54.92
CA ASN A 83 -48.65 24.96 -54.90
C ASN A 83 -49.38 23.86 -55.67
N ARG A 84 -48.93 22.62 -55.42
CA ARG A 84 -49.44 21.42 -56.07
C ARG A 84 -50.96 21.32 -55.84
N SER A 85 -51.69 20.93 -56.87
CA SER A 85 -53.13 20.67 -56.74
C SER A 85 -53.34 19.25 -56.23
N VAL A 86 -54.04 19.10 -55.11
CA VAL A 86 -54.40 17.81 -54.51
C VAL A 86 -55.93 17.72 -54.50
N ASP A 87 -56.49 16.70 -55.14
CA ASP A 87 -57.93 16.57 -55.41
C ASP A 87 -58.59 17.82 -56.04
N GLY A 88 -57.84 18.54 -56.88
CA GLY A 88 -58.30 19.76 -57.54
C GLY A 88 -58.24 21.03 -56.67
N ILE A 89 -57.79 20.95 -55.42
CA ILE A 89 -57.62 22.10 -54.52
C ILE A 89 -56.11 22.45 -54.44
N PRO A 90 -55.71 23.70 -54.74
CA PRO A 90 -54.34 24.13 -54.53
C PRO A 90 -53.97 24.09 -53.03
N VAL A 91 -52.80 23.55 -52.69
CA VAL A 91 -52.34 23.39 -51.29
C VAL A 91 -52.40 24.71 -50.50
N LEU A 92 -52.14 25.85 -51.15
CA LEU A 92 -52.23 27.17 -50.51
C LEU A 92 -53.62 27.43 -49.90
N HIS A 93 -54.71 27.02 -50.55
CA HIS A 93 -56.07 27.22 -50.04
C HIS A 93 -56.32 26.46 -48.73
N SER A 94 -55.74 25.26 -48.58
CA SER A 94 -55.85 24.46 -47.36
C SER A 94 -54.93 24.96 -46.24
N PHE A 95 -53.83 25.64 -46.58
CA PHE A 95 -52.87 26.19 -45.62
C PHE A 95 -53.27 27.57 -45.05
N LEU A 96 -53.87 28.45 -45.85
CA LEU A 96 -54.23 29.82 -45.43
C LEU A 96 -55.14 29.89 -44.17
N PRO A 97 -56.13 29.01 -43.97
CA PRO A 97 -56.92 28.98 -42.73
C PRO A 97 -56.10 28.64 -41.49
N LYS A 98 -55.00 27.89 -41.66
CA LYS A 98 -54.15 27.40 -40.56
C LYS A 98 -53.28 28.49 -39.94
N CYS A 99 -53.00 29.56 -40.68
CA CYS A 99 -52.28 30.74 -40.19
C CYS A 99 -53.11 31.59 -39.19
N GLY A 100 -54.35 31.21 -38.86
CA GLY A 100 -55.17 31.93 -37.88
C GLY A 100 -55.34 33.43 -38.20
N GLU A 101 -54.93 34.27 -37.25
CA GLU A 101 -54.95 35.75 -37.34
C GLU A 101 -53.65 36.34 -37.89
N ASN A 102 -52.66 35.52 -38.24
CA ASN A 102 -51.35 35.99 -38.69
C ASN A 102 -51.37 36.42 -40.17
N GLU A 103 -51.69 37.69 -40.40
CA GLU A 103 -51.78 38.28 -41.75
C GLU A 103 -50.42 38.37 -42.46
N MET A 104 -49.33 38.54 -41.71
CA MET A 104 -47.97 38.64 -42.27
C MET A 104 -47.54 37.32 -42.91
N LEU A 105 -47.66 36.22 -42.17
CA LEU A 105 -47.39 34.89 -42.70
C LEU A 105 -48.25 34.55 -43.93
N ARG A 106 -49.54 34.92 -43.91
CA ARG A 106 -50.43 34.76 -45.07
C ARG A 106 -49.94 35.52 -46.30
N GLY A 107 -49.44 36.75 -46.10
CA GLY A 107 -48.86 37.56 -47.16
C GLY A 107 -47.61 36.94 -47.75
N ASP A 108 -46.68 36.51 -46.89
CA ASP A 108 -45.41 35.90 -47.29
C ASP A 108 -45.60 34.56 -48.02
N LEU A 109 -46.57 33.74 -47.58
CA LEU A 109 -46.95 32.50 -48.27
C LEU A 109 -47.50 32.76 -49.66
N LYS A 110 -48.42 33.72 -49.81
CA LYS A 110 -48.97 34.10 -51.12
C LYS A 110 -47.86 34.59 -52.06
N LYS A 111 -46.91 35.38 -51.54
CA LYS A 111 -45.76 35.86 -52.31
C LYS A 111 -44.84 34.71 -52.73
N ALA A 112 -44.53 33.79 -51.83
CA ALA A 112 -43.67 32.64 -52.13
C ALA A 112 -44.28 31.73 -53.21
N VAL A 113 -45.59 31.44 -53.09
CA VAL A 113 -46.35 30.63 -54.05
C VAL A 113 -46.55 31.32 -55.40
N SER A 114 -46.56 32.66 -55.44
CA SER A 114 -46.63 33.39 -56.71
C SER A 114 -45.40 33.19 -57.61
N ILE A 115 -44.30 32.67 -57.04
CA ILE A 115 -43.08 32.34 -57.77
C ILE A 115 -43.22 30.92 -58.33
N PRO A 116 -43.23 30.71 -59.66
CA PRO A 116 -43.30 29.37 -60.23
C PRO A 116 -42.15 28.51 -59.74
N SER A 117 -42.45 27.39 -59.09
CA SER A 117 -41.41 26.51 -58.57
C SER A 117 -41.76 25.03 -58.72
N LYS A 118 -40.74 24.18 -58.70
CA LYS A 118 -40.88 22.72 -58.66
C LYS A 118 -40.08 22.15 -57.50
N SER A 119 -40.65 21.18 -56.80
CA SER A 119 -40.05 20.61 -55.59
C SER A 119 -39.64 19.16 -55.81
N ILE A 120 -38.42 18.80 -55.43
CA ILE A 120 -37.90 17.43 -55.43
C ILE A 120 -37.76 16.99 -53.98
N LEU A 121 -38.68 16.15 -53.51
CA LEU A 121 -38.65 15.57 -52.16
C LEU A 121 -38.10 14.15 -52.23
N PHE A 122 -37.09 13.85 -51.41
CA PHE A 122 -36.54 12.50 -51.33
C PHE A 122 -35.86 12.24 -49.97
N ASN A 123 -35.88 10.98 -49.56
CA ASN A 123 -35.10 10.49 -48.43
C ASN A 123 -33.73 10.01 -48.93
N ILE A 124 -32.64 10.52 -48.33
CA ILE A 124 -31.28 10.24 -48.81
C ILE A 124 -30.88 8.77 -48.61
N ASP A 125 -31.29 8.15 -47.49
CA ASP A 125 -30.94 6.77 -47.15
C ASP A 125 -31.67 5.77 -48.05
N GLN A 126 -32.93 6.05 -48.42
CA GLN A 126 -33.72 5.18 -49.29
C GLN A 126 -33.27 5.21 -50.76
N LYS A 127 -32.76 6.35 -51.24
CA LYS A 127 -32.35 6.54 -52.64
C LYS A 127 -30.88 6.20 -52.89
N ALA A 128 -30.07 6.07 -51.84
CA ALA A 128 -28.70 5.61 -51.92
C ALA A 128 -28.64 4.11 -52.29
N ASP A 129 -27.96 3.77 -53.39
CA ASP A 129 -27.73 2.37 -53.76
C ASP A 129 -26.75 1.73 -52.74
N VAL A 130 -26.96 0.46 -52.37
CA VAL A 130 -26.25 -0.29 -51.29
C VAL A 130 -24.74 -0.51 -51.56
N ILE A 131 -24.14 0.24 -52.49
CA ILE A 131 -22.76 0.06 -52.95
C ILE A 131 -21.82 0.91 -52.08
N SER A 132 -21.24 0.26 -51.07
CA SER A 132 -20.11 0.71 -50.23
C SER A 132 -20.18 2.15 -49.66
N LYS A 133 -20.33 2.27 -48.34
CA LYS A 133 -20.23 3.52 -47.56
C LYS A 133 -18.87 4.23 -47.64
N THR A 134 -17.96 3.77 -48.50
CA THR A 134 -16.57 4.23 -48.62
C THR A 134 -16.34 5.26 -49.73
N GLU A 135 -17.32 5.54 -50.59
CA GLU A 135 -17.12 6.49 -51.69
C GLU A 135 -17.48 7.92 -51.32
N ILE A 136 -16.52 8.81 -51.57
CA ILE A 136 -16.57 10.25 -51.30
C ILE A 136 -17.70 10.94 -52.12
N ASP A 137 -18.12 10.34 -53.24
CA ASP A 137 -19.08 10.93 -54.19
C ASP A 137 -20.54 10.46 -54.01
N ALA A 138 -20.82 9.63 -53.00
CA ALA A 138 -22.14 9.01 -52.82
C ALA A 138 -23.28 10.02 -52.66
N LEU A 139 -23.06 11.15 -51.96
CA LEU A 139 -24.08 12.18 -51.78
C LEU A 139 -24.41 12.91 -53.09
N LEU A 140 -23.39 13.28 -53.88
CA LEU A 140 -23.59 13.94 -55.16
C LEU A 140 -24.34 13.03 -56.14
N ALA A 141 -24.02 11.73 -56.15
CA ALA A 141 -24.70 10.75 -57.00
C ALA A 141 -26.22 10.70 -56.73
N VAL A 142 -26.64 10.78 -55.47
CA VAL A 142 -28.08 10.81 -55.12
C VAL A 142 -28.75 12.08 -55.64
N PHE A 143 -28.12 13.26 -55.47
CA PHE A 143 -28.66 14.52 -56.00
C PHE A 143 -28.80 14.51 -57.53
N VAL A 144 -27.80 13.96 -58.23
CA VAL A 144 -27.84 13.80 -59.69
C VAL A 144 -28.97 12.84 -60.08
N LYS A 145 -29.06 11.68 -59.41
CA LYS A 145 -30.09 10.66 -59.65
C LYS A 145 -31.51 11.21 -59.53
N VAL A 146 -31.83 11.90 -58.43
CA VAL A 146 -33.19 12.45 -58.22
C VAL A 146 -33.50 13.62 -59.15
N PHE A 147 -32.48 14.40 -59.53
CA PHE A 147 -32.63 15.46 -60.52
C PHE A 147 -32.90 14.88 -61.91
N ASP A 148 -32.16 13.84 -62.32
CA ASP A 148 -32.35 13.11 -63.57
C ASP A 148 -33.75 12.49 -63.64
N GLU A 149 -34.18 11.81 -62.56
CA GLU A 149 -35.53 11.23 -62.44
C GLU A 149 -36.63 12.30 -62.60
N MET A 150 -36.46 13.48 -61.96
CA MET A 150 -37.40 14.60 -62.09
C MET A 150 -37.48 15.14 -63.53
N CYS A 151 -36.36 15.15 -64.25
CA CYS A 151 -36.30 15.54 -65.66
C CYS A 151 -36.88 14.47 -66.60
N GLY A 152 -37.17 13.26 -66.12
CA GLY A 152 -37.66 12.12 -66.91
C GLY A 152 -36.56 11.18 -67.44
N TYR A 153 -35.31 11.41 -67.05
CA TYR A 153 -34.16 10.60 -67.43
C TYR A 153 -33.94 9.40 -66.47
N TYR A 154 -33.05 8.48 -66.84
CA TYR A 154 -32.79 7.26 -66.10
C TYR A 154 -31.79 7.44 -64.96
N GLY A 155 -32.29 7.73 -63.76
CA GLY A 155 -31.45 8.05 -62.59
C GLY A 155 -30.56 6.92 -62.04
N LYS A 156 -30.86 5.63 -62.28
CA LYS A 156 -30.05 4.50 -61.76
C LYS A 156 -28.63 4.46 -62.34
N HIS A 157 -28.45 4.93 -63.57
CA HIS A 157 -27.16 4.93 -64.26
C HIS A 157 -26.91 6.29 -64.90
N GLY A 158 -26.14 7.14 -64.20
CA GLY A 158 -25.93 8.54 -64.59
C GLY A 158 -25.36 8.74 -66.00
N TYR A 159 -24.58 7.79 -66.54
CA TYR A 159 -24.08 7.87 -67.92
C TYR A 159 -25.18 7.71 -68.96
N ILE A 160 -26.26 6.98 -68.65
CA ILE A 160 -27.45 6.86 -69.51
C ILE A 160 -28.25 8.17 -69.44
N ALA A 161 -28.44 8.72 -68.24
CA ALA A 161 -29.11 10.01 -68.08
C ALA A 161 -28.37 11.15 -68.80
N GLN A 162 -27.03 11.15 -68.81
CA GLN A 162 -26.25 12.10 -69.60
C GLN A 162 -26.48 11.93 -71.11
N PHE A 163 -26.52 10.68 -71.59
CA PHE A 163 -26.85 10.40 -73.00
C PHE A 163 -28.25 10.91 -73.38
N GLU A 164 -29.26 10.66 -72.54
CA GLU A 164 -30.62 11.16 -72.74
C GLU A 164 -30.67 12.69 -72.74
N ARG A 165 -30.00 13.34 -71.77
CA ARG A 165 -29.90 14.79 -71.67
C ARG A 165 -29.21 15.42 -72.89
N ASP A 166 -28.13 14.82 -73.39
CA ASP A 166 -27.41 15.34 -74.55
C ASP A 166 -28.26 15.24 -75.83
N LEU A 167 -29.05 14.17 -75.98
CA LEU A 167 -30.04 14.07 -77.06
C LEU A 167 -31.18 15.09 -76.93
N ASP A 168 -31.66 15.30 -75.71
CA ASP A 168 -32.78 16.20 -75.42
C ASP A 168 -32.39 17.66 -75.64
N SER A 169 -31.18 18.06 -75.21
CA SER A 169 -30.62 19.39 -75.47
C SER A 169 -30.49 19.74 -76.97
N ARG A 170 -30.46 18.71 -77.83
CA ARG A 170 -30.42 18.84 -79.30
C ARG A 170 -31.79 18.67 -79.96
N GLY A 171 -32.85 18.45 -79.18
CA GLY A 171 -34.20 18.18 -79.69
C GLY A 171 -34.34 16.83 -80.40
N GLN A 172 -33.44 15.87 -80.14
CA GLN A 172 -33.39 14.57 -80.81
C GLN A 172 -33.93 13.41 -79.95
N TYR A 173 -34.24 13.66 -78.68
CA TYR A 173 -34.63 12.61 -77.73
C TYR A 173 -35.93 11.88 -78.12
N GLU A 174 -37.00 12.61 -78.48
CA GLU A 174 -38.26 11.99 -78.91
C GLU A 174 -38.13 11.23 -80.24
N SER A 175 -37.32 11.75 -81.17
CA SER A 175 -36.96 11.03 -82.40
C SER A 175 -36.22 9.73 -82.07
N PHE A 176 -35.34 9.74 -81.07
CA PHE A 176 -34.62 8.55 -80.62
C PHE A 176 -35.52 7.53 -79.94
N LYS A 177 -36.45 7.94 -79.09
CA LYS A 177 -37.45 7.05 -78.51
C LYS A 177 -38.29 6.37 -79.59
N SER A 178 -38.69 7.13 -80.61
CA SER A 178 -39.46 6.62 -81.75
C SER A 178 -38.67 5.60 -82.56
N ALA A 179 -37.43 5.93 -82.94
CA ALA A 179 -36.54 5.02 -83.67
C ALA A 179 -36.21 3.76 -82.86
N TYR A 180 -35.96 3.88 -81.55
CA TYR A 180 -35.74 2.74 -80.67
C TYR A 180 -36.96 1.83 -80.59
N LYS A 181 -38.17 2.40 -80.47
CA LYS A 181 -39.42 1.64 -80.45
C LYS A 181 -39.67 0.89 -81.76
N GLU A 182 -39.33 1.48 -82.91
CA GLU A 182 -39.42 0.81 -84.21
C GLU A 182 -38.44 -0.36 -84.34
N VAL A 183 -37.21 -0.21 -83.84
CA VAL A 183 -36.15 -1.23 -83.94
C VAL A 183 -36.31 -2.34 -82.89
N ALA A 184 -36.59 -1.98 -81.63
CA ALA A 184 -36.60 -2.90 -80.50
C ALA A 184 -38.00 -3.46 -80.18
N HIS A 185 -39.06 -2.88 -80.74
CA HIS A 185 -40.47 -3.19 -80.47
C HIS A 185 -40.91 -3.00 -79.00
N ARG A 186 -40.23 -2.12 -78.27
CA ARG A 186 -40.51 -1.74 -76.87
C ARG A 186 -40.17 -0.28 -76.63
N PRO A 187 -40.80 0.37 -75.64
CA PRO A 187 -40.47 1.76 -75.30
C PRO A 187 -39.02 1.87 -74.80
N TRP A 188 -38.40 3.03 -75.05
CA TRP A 188 -37.05 3.31 -74.59
C TRP A 188 -36.95 3.26 -73.06
N GLU A 189 -38.02 3.64 -72.38
CA GLU A 189 -38.13 3.65 -70.93
C GLU A 189 -37.91 2.26 -70.30
N GLU A 190 -38.30 1.18 -71.00
CA GLU A 190 -38.01 -0.21 -70.61
C GLU A 190 -36.63 -0.66 -71.14
N GLY A 191 -36.29 -0.25 -72.37
CA GLY A 191 -35.03 -0.61 -73.03
C GLY A 191 -33.78 -0.13 -72.28
N ARG A 192 -33.84 1.07 -71.68
CA ARG A 192 -32.74 1.67 -70.91
C ARG A 192 -32.40 0.91 -69.63
N GLU A 193 -33.34 0.14 -69.07
CA GLU A 193 -33.07 -0.72 -67.91
C GLU A 193 -32.20 -1.93 -68.27
N GLN A 194 -32.27 -2.38 -69.53
CA GLN A 194 -31.55 -3.53 -70.06
C GLN A 194 -30.47 -3.11 -71.07
N ALA A 195 -29.85 -1.95 -70.86
CA ALA A 195 -28.93 -1.32 -71.82
C ALA A 195 -27.80 -2.23 -72.34
N LEU A 196 -27.33 -3.20 -71.52
CA LEU A 196 -26.33 -4.20 -71.93
C LEU A 196 -26.87 -5.18 -72.98
N LEU A 197 -28.10 -5.67 -72.81
CA LEU A 197 -28.76 -6.61 -73.72
C LEU A 197 -29.23 -5.89 -75.00
N GLU A 198 -29.60 -4.62 -74.87
CA GLU A 198 -30.15 -3.80 -75.96
C GLU A 198 -29.11 -3.01 -76.75
N SER A 199 -27.82 -3.18 -76.45
CA SER A 199 -26.72 -2.42 -77.05
C SER A 199 -26.76 -2.33 -78.58
N LYS A 200 -27.15 -3.42 -79.27
CA LYS A 200 -27.31 -3.45 -80.74
C LYS A 200 -28.48 -2.57 -81.23
N ASN A 201 -29.63 -2.66 -80.56
CA ASN A 201 -30.82 -1.89 -80.92
C ASN A 201 -30.62 -0.40 -80.66
N ILE A 202 -29.92 -0.07 -79.56
CA ILE A 202 -29.54 1.30 -79.19
C ILE A 202 -28.62 1.92 -80.25
N ALA A 203 -27.63 1.17 -80.73
CA ALA A 203 -26.72 1.65 -81.77
C ALA A 203 -27.44 1.96 -83.10
N ILE A 204 -28.39 1.11 -83.50
CA ILE A 204 -29.20 1.29 -84.72
C ILE A 204 -30.10 2.52 -84.57
N ALA A 205 -30.82 2.63 -83.44
CA ALA A 205 -31.69 3.76 -83.16
C ALA A 205 -30.92 5.09 -83.13
N TYR A 206 -29.75 5.12 -82.51
CA TYR A 206 -28.90 6.30 -82.45
C TYR A 206 -28.36 6.72 -83.83
N GLY A 207 -27.98 5.75 -84.67
CA GLY A 207 -27.55 6.00 -86.05
C GLY A 207 -28.66 6.65 -86.88
N GLN A 208 -29.88 6.12 -86.79
CA GLN A 208 -31.07 6.65 -87.46
C GLN A 208 -31.39 8.10 -87.03
N THR A 209 -31.12 8.47 -85.78
CA THR A 209 -31.49 9.79 -85.25
C THR A 209 -30.47 10.89 -85.52
N VAL A 210 -29.18 10.55 -85.56
CA VAL A 210 -28.09 11.52 -85.74
C VAL A 210 -27.67 11.64 -87.23
N GLY A 211 -28.23 10.80 -88.11
CA GLY A 211 -27.92 10.81 -89.55
C GLY A 211 -26.56 10.17 -89.88
N GLY A 212 -26.07 9.28 -89.02
CA GLY A 212 -24.81 8.56 -89.19
C GLY A 212 -25.01 7.07 -89.44
N ASP A 213 -23.96 6.39 -89.92
CA ASP A 213 -24.01 4.95 -90.20
C ASP A 213 -24.12 4.13 -88.90
N ALA A 214 -24.83 3.00 -88.90
CA ALA A 214 -25.11 2.20 -87.68
C ALA A 214 -23.83 1.70 -86.97
N ILE A 215 -22.72 1.63 -87.70
CA ILE A 215 -21.38 1.28 -87.21
C ILE A 215 -20.83 2.37 -86.26
N ALA A 216 -21.16 3.66 -86.49
CA ALA A 216 -20.70 4.76 -85.66
C ALA A 216 -21.37 4.79 -84.27
N GLY A 217 -22.57 4.19 -84.15
CA GLY A 217 -23.34 4.09 -82.90
C GLY A 217 -22.97 2.89 -82.01
N GLN A 218 -22.16 1.93 -82.49
CA GLN A 218 -21.74 0.79 -81.67
C GLN A 218 -20.92 1.22 -80.46
N GLY A 219 -21.30 0.73 -79.28
CA GLY A 219 -20.63 1.04 -78.02
C GLY A 219 -20.78 2.50 -77.56
N ILE A 220 -21.79 3.24 -78.06
CA ILE A 220 -22.00 4.65 -77.64
C ILE A 220 -22.20 4.76 -76.13
N LEU A 221 -23.02 3.91 -75.52
CA LEU A 221 -23.22 3.88 -74.08
C LEU A 221 -21.95 3.48 -73.32
N ASP A 222 -21.09 2.63 -73.89
CA ASP A 222 -19.79 2.30 -73.28
C ASP A 222 -18.82 3.49 -73.30
N LYS A 223 -18.88 4.34 -74.34
CA LYS A 223 -18.15 5.61 -74.40
C LYS A 223 -18.65 6.58 -73.32
N TYR A 224 -19.97 6.74 -73.19
CA TYR A 224 -20.54 7.54 -72.09
C TYR A 224 -20.14 6.97 -70.73
N ARG A 225 -20.22 5.65 -70.53
CA ARG A 225 -19.84 5.00 -69.26
C ARG A 225 -18.37 5.22 -68.90
N SER A 226 -17.45 5.14 -69.86
CA SER A 226 -16.00 5.33 -69.62
C SER A 226 -15.60 6.80 -69.42
N GLN A 227 -16.36 7.74 -69.97
CA GLN A 227 -16.10 9.18 -69.86
C GLN A 227 -16.92 9.86 -68.75
N TYR A 228 -17.91 9.17 -68.18
CA TYR A 228 -18.78 9.73 -67.16
C TYR A 228 -18.01 10.05 -65.88
N LYS A 229 -17.86 11.35 -65.62
CA LYS A 229 -17.41 11.91 -64.36
C LYS A 229 -18.24 13.14 -64.10
N VAL A 230 -18.90 13.20 -62.96
CA VAL A 230 -19.72 14.35 -62.57
C VAL A 230 -19.11 14.99 -61.35
N SER A 231 -18.76 16.27 -61.48
CA SER A 231 -18.37 17.11 -60.35
C SER A 231 -19.57 17.90 -59.82
N ILE A 232 -19.43 18.46 -58.61
CA ILE A 232 -20.45 19.34 -58.02
C ILE A 232 -20.70 20.57 -58.91
N GLU A 233 -19.66 21.09 -59.56
CA GLU A 233 -19.79 22.23 -60.47
C GLU A 233 -20.57 21.86 -61.75
N ASP A 234 -20.34 20.68 -62.31
CA ASP A 234 -21.09 20.18 -63.47
C ASP A 234 -22.58 19.98 -63.12
N PHE A 235 -22.86 19.43 -61.94
CA PHE A 235 -24.23 19.31 -61.44
C PHE A 235 -24.91 20.67 -61.27
N ALA A 236 -24.24 21.64 -60.64
CA ALA A 236 -24.78 22.99 -60.46
C ALA A 236 -25.05 23.69 -61.81
N LYS A 237 -24.21 23.43 -62.82
CA LYS A 237 -24.43 23.91 -64.19
C LYS A 237 -25.64 23.24 -64.84
N ALA A 238 -25.79 21.92 -64.72
CA ALA A 238 -26.94 21.20 -65.26
C ALA A 238 -28.27 21.70 -64.66
N VAL A 239 -28.29 21.97 -63.34
CA VAL A 239 -29.46 22.58 -62.68
C VAL A 239 -29.72 24.00 -63.19
N PHE A 240 -28.67 24.80 -63.38
CA PHE A 240 -28.79 26.15 -63.93
C PHE A 240 -29.39 26.14 -65.34
N ASP A 241 -28.88 25.27 -66.22
CA ASP A 241 -29.34 25.13 -67.61
C ASP A 241 -30.82 24.72 -67.65
N TYR A 242 -31.26 23.82 -66.76
CA TYR A 242 -32.67 23.46 -66.61
C TYR A 242 -33.53 24.64 -66.15
N VAL A 243 -33.10 25.37 -65.12
CA VAL A 243 -33.84 26.53 -64.59
C VAL A 243 -33.97 27.65 -65.63
N GLU A 244 -32.93 27.89 -66.44
CA GLU A 244 -32.98 28.85 -67.55
C GLU A 244 -34.04 28.49 -68.60
N GLN A 245 -34.21 27.20 -68.90
CA GLN A 245 -35.20 26.73 -69.88
C GLN A 245 -36.66 26.93 -69.40
N GLN A 246 -36.93 26.89 -68.09
CA GLN A 246 -38.29 27.02 -67.54
C GLN A 246 -38.77 28.48 -67.44
N GLY A 247 -37.86 29.46 -67.35
CA GLY A 247 -38.17 30.89 -67.40
C GLY A 247 -37.45 31.74 -66.35
N LYS A 248 -37.54 33.08 -66.49
CA LYS A 248 -36.75 34.04 -65.70
C LYS A 248 -36.98 33.99 -64.19
N ASN A 249 -38.20 33.65 -63.76
CA ASN A 249 -38.60 33.65 -62.35
C ASN A 249 -38.80 32.24 -61.78
N PHE A 250 -38.44 31.18 -62.52
CA PHE A 250 -38.63 29.80 -62.06
C PHE A 250 -37.65 29.44 -60.95
N ARG A 251 -38.10 28.62 -59.99
CA ARG A 251 -37.26 28.07 -58.92
C ARG A 251 -37.33 26.55 -58.83
N LEU A 252 -36.19 25.95 -58.50
CA LEU A 252 -36.09 24.53 -58.19
C LEU A 252 -35.76 24.34 -56.71
N ASN A 253 -36.55 23.56 -55.99
CA ASN A 253 -36.37 23.31 -54.56
C ASN A 253 -36.00 21.83 -54.33
N PHE A 254 -34.87 21.57 -53.68
CA PHE A 254 -34.47 20.24 -53.23
C PHE A 254 -34.81 20.08 -51.76
N PHE A 255 -35.64 19.10 -51.43
CA PHE A 255 -36.05 18.74 -50.07
C PHE A 255 -35.47 17.38 -49.72
N VAL A 256 -34.41 17.38 -48.92
CA VAL A 256 -33.65 16.18 -48.56
C VAL A 256 -33.94 15.77 -47.13
N ASP A 257 -34.57 14.61 -46.96
CA ASP A 257 -34.90 14.06 -45.66
C ASP A 257 -33.80 13.14 -45.12
N GLU A 258 -33.63 13.11 -43.79
CA GLU A 258 -32.72 12.25 -43.01
C GLU A 258 -31.22 12.43 -43.25
N VAL A 259 -30.81 13.61 -43.73
CA VAL A 259 -29.40 13.98 -43.96
C VAL A 259 -28.50 13.78 -42.73
N GLY A 260 -29.02 14.07 -41.53
CA GLY A 260 -28.25 13.96 -40.30
C GLY A 260 -27.76 12.54 -39.98
N GLN A 261 -28.57 11.51 -40.26
CA GLN A 261 -28.19 10.12 -40.00
C GLN A 261 -27.20 9.60 -41.03
N TYR A 262 -27.43 9.90 -42.31
CA TYR A 262 -26.55 9.50 -43.40
C TYR A 262 -25.11 10.01 -43.24
N ILE A 263 -24.96 11.21 -42.68
CA ILE A 263 -23.69 11.91 -42.56
C ILE A 263 -23.02 11.72 -41.19
N ALA A 264 -23.70 11.10 -40.21
CA ALA A 264 -23.27 11.04 -38.81
C ALA A 264 -21.82 10.56 -38.61
N ASP A 265 -21.36 9.58 -39.41
CA ASP A 265 -20.02 9.00 -39.28
C ASP A 265 -18.96 9.63 -40.21
N ASN A 266 -19.32 10.58 -41.08
CA ASN A 266 -18.43 11.06 -42.15
C ASN A 266 -18.50 12.58 -42.41
N VAL A 267 -17.58 13.33 -41.77
CA VAL A 267 -17.40 14.79 -41.92
C VAL A 267 -17.26 15.21 -43.39
N LYS A 268 -16.67 14.39 -44.27
CA LYS A 268 -16.47 14.75 -45.69
C LYS A 268 -17.79 14.82 -46.46
N LEU A 269 -18.78 13.98 -46.14
CA LEU A 269 -20.10 14.03 -46.78
C LEU A 269 -20.84 15.33 -46.43
N MET A 270 -20.65 15.85 -45.21
CA MET A 270 -21.20 17.16 -44.82
C MET A 270 -20.59 18.30 -45.64
N THR A 271 -19.27 18.30 -45.81
CA THR A 271 -18.57 19.29 -46.63
C THR A 271 -19.04 19.23 -48.10
N ASN A 272 -19.34 18.04 -48.62
CA ASN A 272 -19.88 17.89 -49.97
C ASN A 272 -21.29 18.48 -50.10
N LEU A 273 -22.20 18.21 -49.15
CA LEU A 273 -23.53 18.81 -49.12
C LEU A 273 -23.47 20.34 -49.08
N GLN A 274 -22.57 20.89 -48.26
CA GLN A 274 -22.33 22.33 -48.21
C GLN A 274 -21.85 22.85 -49.57
N THR A 275 -20.89 22.18 -50.20
CA THR A 275 -20.35 22.58 -51.51
C THR A 275 -21.43 22.56 -52.59
N VAL A 276 -22.34 21.57 -52.57
CA VAL A 276 -23.52 21.52 -53.46
C VAL A 276 -24.41 22.75 -53.26
N ALA A 277 -24.77 23.07 -52.02
CA ALA A 277 -25.60 24.25 -51.73
C ALA A 277 -24.93 25.55 -52.19
N GLU A 278 -23.64 25.75 -51.89
CA GLU A 278 -22.86 26.94 -52.28
C GLU A 278 -22.69 27.08 -53.80
N SER A 279 -22.40 25.99 -54.51
CA SER A 279 -22.31 25.99 -55.98
C SER A 279 -23.65 26.32 -56.61
N LEU A 280 -24.75 25.78 -56.09
CA LEU A 280 -26.10 26.13 -56.53
C LEU A 280 -26.44 27.60 -56.23
N ALA A 281 -26.07 28.12 -55.07
CA ALA A 281 -26.28 29.53 -54.70
C ALA A 281 -25.57 30.47 -55.68
N THR A 282 -24.32 30.14 -56.01
CA THR A 282 -23.43 30.95 -56.85
C THR A 282 -23.87 30.92 -58.32
N LYS A 283 -24.15 29.74 -58.88
CA LYS A 283 -24.54 29.58 -60.30
C LYS A 283 -26.00 29.98 -60.53
N CYS A 284 -26.93 29.54 -59.68
CA CYS A 284 -28.37 29.77 -59.86
C CYS A 284 -28.89 31.07 -59.26
N ARG A 285 -28.09 31.80 -58.46
CA ARG A 285 -28.41 33.12 -57.88
C ARG A 285 -29.77 33.16 -57.15
N GLY A 286 -30.03 32.14 -56.31
CA GLY A 286 -31.26 32.05 -55.51
C GLY A 286 -32.46 31.41 -56.23
N ARG A 287 -32.27 30.88 -57.45
CA ARG A 287 -33.28 30.09 -58.17
C ARG A 287 -33.23 28.59 -57.89
N ALA A 288 -32.22 28.10 -57.19
CA ALA A 288 -32.15 26.73 -56.70
C ALA A 288 -31.98 26.76 -55.18
N TRP A 289 -32.84 26.07 -54.44
CA TRP A 289 -32.80 26.00 -52.97
C TRP A 289 -32.61 24.58 -52.48
N VAL A 290 -31.90 24.42 -51.36
CA VAL A 290 -31.66 23.12 -50.73
C VAL A 290 -32.11 23.16 -49.28
N MET A 291 -33.16 22.42 -48.96
CA MET A 291 -33.73 22.27 -47.62
C MET A 291 -33.43 20.86 -47.11
N VAL A 292 -32.84 20.76 -45.92
CA VAL A 292 -32.42 19.48 -45.34
C VAL A 292 -32.94 19.27 -43.93
N THR A 293 -33.23 18.02 -43.55
CA THR A 293 -33.59 17.67 -42.16
C THR A 293 -32.44 16.95 -41.43
N ALA A 294 -32.24 17.28 -40.16
CA ALA A 294 -31.26 16.61 -39.30
C ALA A 294 -31.71 16.55 -37.83
N GLN A 295 -31.09 15.68 -37.04
CA GLN A 295 -31.34 15.60 -35.59
C GLN A 295 -30.64 16.75 -34.86
N GLU A 296 -31.19 17.14 -33.70
CA GLU A 296 -30.73 18.27 -32.89
C GLU A 296 -29.43 17.97 -32.13
N ASP A 297 -29.35 16.80 -31.49
CA ASP A 297 -28.18 16.32 -30.75
C ASP A 297 -27.42 15.29 -31.60
N MET A 298 -26.49 15.76 -32.42
CA MET A 298 -25.52 14.87 -33.07
C MET A 298 -24.41 14.44 -32.09
N ASP A 299 -24.31 15.09 -30.93
CA ASP A 299 -23.35 14.78 -29.85
C ASP A 299 -23.56 13.37 -29.26
N SER A 300 -24.79 12.85 -29.23
CA SER A 300 -25.12 11.53 -28.69
C SER A 300 -25.10 10.40 -29.73
N VAL A 301 -25.11 10.75 -31.03
CA VAL A 301 -25.08 9.77 -32.13
C VAL A 301 -23.64 9.30 -32.39
N LEU A 302 -22.65 10.12 -32.00
CA LEU A 302 -21.23 9.83 -32.07
C LEU A 302 -20.76 9.34 -30.69
N GLY A 303 -20.20 8.13 -30.62
CA GLY A 303 -19.69 7.57 -29.36
C GLY A 303 -18.65 8.46 -28.66
N GLU A 304 -18.43 8.24 -27.36
CA GLU A 304 -17.61 9.08 -26.46
C GLU A 304 -16.15 9.35 -26.93
N ASP A 305 -15.65 8.61 -27.93
CA ASP A 305 -14.28 8.71 -28.44
C ASP A 305 -14.00 9.91 -29.39
N SER A 306 -14.98 10.75 -29.75
CA SER A 306 -14.79 11.76 -30.83
C SER A 306 -15.16 13.21 -30.50
N ARG A 307 -14.83 13.70 -29.29
CA ARG A 307 -15.00 15.14 -28.91
C ARG A 307 -14.38 16.15 -29.90
N GLN A 308 -13.39 15.75 -30.70
CA GLN A 308 -12.81 16.60 -31.76
C GLN A 308 -13.71 16.72 -33.01
N GLN A 309 -14.47 15.70 -33.37
CA GLN A 309 -15.35 15.71 -34.56
C GLN A 309 -16.59 16.57 -34.35
N THR A 310 -17.13 16.58 -33.12
CA THR A 310 -18.30 17.38 -32.71
C THR A 310 -18.12 18.89 -32.96
N ASN A 311 -16.92 19.42 -32.71
CA ASN A 311 -16.61 20.83 -32.92
C ASN A 311 -16.52 21.23 -34.40
N ASP A 312 -16.17 20.30 -35.29
CA ASP A 312 -16.08 20.56 -36.73
C ASP A 312 -17.46 20.57 -37.39
N PHE A 313 -18.38 19.69 -36.95
CA PHE A 313 -19.78 19.71 -37.40
C PHE A 313 -20.50 21.01 -37.06
N SER A 314 -20.32 21.52 -35.83
CA SER A 314 -20.92 22.78 -35.38
C SER A 314 -20.49 23.98 -36.25
N LYS A 315 -19.22 24.01 -36.70
CA LYS A 315 -18.67 25.03 -37.60
C LYS A 315 -19.19 24.90 -39.03
N ILE A 316 -19.43 23.68 -39.50
CA ILE A 316 -19.96 23.42 -40.85
C ILE A 316 -21.46 23.76 -40.92
N GLN A 317 -22.23 23.41 -39.88
CA GLN A 317 -23.64 23.80 -39.77
C GLN A 317 -23.83 25.32 -39.74
N ALA A 318 -22.87 26.10 -39.24
CA ALA A 318 -22.91 27.57 -39.20
C ALA A 318 -23.05 28.24 -40.58
N ARG A 319 -22.79 27.50 -41.66
CA ARG A 319 -22.82 28.00 -43.04
C ARG A 319 -24.18 27.86 -43.74
N PHE A 320 -25.10 27.06 -43.19
CA PHE A 320 -26.51 27.12 -43.56
C PHE A 320 -27.16 28.32 -42.83
N ALA A 321 -27.30 29.44 -43.55
CA ALA A 321 -27.74 30.72 -42.98
C ALA A 321 -29.18 30.70 -42.43
N ASN A 322 -30.06 29.88 -43.02
CA ASN A 322 -31.47 29.79 -42.61
C ASN A 322 -31.69 28.51 -41.78
N ARG A 323 -32.03 28.66 -40.50
CA ARG A 323 -32.18 27.54 -39.55
C ARG A 323 -33.59 27.50 -38.99
N MET A 324 -34.29 26.39 -39.20
CA MET A 324 -35.59 26.11 -38.60
C MET A 324 -35.43 25.05 -37.53
N LYS A 325 -35.33 25.50 -36.27
CA LYS A 325 -35.22 24.62 -35.11
C LYS A 325 -36.62 24.34 -34.56
N LEU A 326 -37.01 23.07 -34.50
CA LEU A 326 -38.28 22.59 -33.93
C LEU A 326 -38.05 22.10 -32.50
N THR A 327 -38.79 22.63 -31.52
CA THR A 327 -38.58 22.32 -30.09
C THR A 327 -39.68 21.44 -29.51
N SER A 328 -39.54 21.03 -28.24
CA SER A 328 -40.50 20.19 -27.53
C SER A 328 -41.87 20.84 -27.34
N GLN A 329 -41.92 22.17 -27.29
CA GLN A 329 -43.16 22.94 -27.14
C GLN A 329 -44.09 22.73 -28.35
N ASP A 330 -43.51 22.52 -29.53
CA ASP A 330 -44.27 22.21 -30.76
C ASP A 330 -45.11 20.95 -30.61
N VAL A 331 -44.58 19.90 -29.98
CA VAL A 331 -45.28 18.61 -29.93
C VAL A 331 -46.47 18.65 -28.99
N ALA A 332 -46.35 19.34 -27.85
CA ALA A 332 -47.48 19.56 -26.94
C ALA A 332 -48.59 20.36 -27.64
N GLU A 333 -48.23 21.45 -28.33
CA GLU A 333 -49.19 22.27 -29.08
C GLU A 333 -49.86 21.48 -30.22
N VAL A 334 -49.10 20.64 -30.93
CA VAL A 334 -49.64 19.73 -31.95
C VAL A 334 -50.64 18.76 -31.34
N ILE A 335 -50.35 18.14 -30.19
CA ILE A 335 -51.29 17.23 -29.53
C ILE A 335 -52.54 18.00 -29.09
N GLN A 336 -52.38 19.18 -28.50
CA GLN A 336 -53.49 20.04 -28.06
C GLN A 336 -54.42 20.43 -29.21
N LYS A 337 -53.86 20.97 -30.31
CA LYS A 337 -54.64 21.44 -31.48
C LYS A 337 -55.13 20.29 -32.36
N ARG A 338 -54.35 19.23 -32.55
CA ARG A 338 -54.70 18.12 -33.47
C ARG A 338 -55.58 17.08 -32.81
N LEU A 339 -55.25 16.65 -31.59
CA LEU A 339 -55.95 15.55 -30.91
C LEU A 339 -56.98 16.07 -29.89
N LEU A 340 -56.60 17.05 -29.06
CA LEU A 340 -57.36 17.43 -27.87
C LEU A 340 -58.29 18.63 -28.07
N MET A 341 -58.43 19.16 -29.28
CA MET A 341 -59.29 20.30 -29.54
C MET A 341 -60.73 20.02 -29.06
N LYS A 342 -61.29 20.94 -28.25
CA LYS A 342 -62.57 20.76 -27.55
C LYS A 342 -63.72 21.42 -28.32
N ASN A 343 -64.89 20.78 -28.28
CA ASN A 343 -66.13 21.41 -28.74
C ASN A 343 -66.65 22.43 -27.71
N GLU A 344 -67.64 23.25 -28.08
CA GLU A 344 -68.18 24.31 -27.21
C GLU A 344 -68.75 23.78 -25.88
N VAL A 345 -69.34 22.57 -25.89
CA VAL A 345 -69.86 21.94 -24.66
C VAL A 345 -68.72 21.56 -23.72
N GLY A 346 -67.68 20.93 -24.26
CA GLY A 346 -66.46 20.56 -23.53
C GLY A 346 -65.75 21.76 -22.93
N LYS A 347 -65.62 22.86 -23.69
CA LYS A 347 -65.05 24.12 -23.19
C LYS A 347 -65.80 24.60 -21.96
N ASN A 348 -67.14 24.62 -21.99
CA ASN A 348 -67.97 25.08 -20.86
C ASN A 348 -67.85 24.19 -19.61
N VAL A 349 -67.85 22.86 -19.78
CA VAL A 349 -67.71 21.92 -18.66
C VAL A 349 -66.34 22.06 -18.00
N LEU A 350 -65.27 22.05 -18.80
CA LEU A 350 -63.89 22.17 -18.30
C LEU A 350 -63.59 23.53 -17.69
N SER A 351 -64.26 24.57 -18.17
CA SER A 351 -64.16 25.91 -17.57
C SER A 351 -64.63 25.93 -16.12
N LYS A 352 -65.79 25.31 -15.83
CA LYS A 352 -66.29 25.20 -14.45
C LYS A 352 -65.36 24.37 -13.58
N LEU A 353 -64.88 23.25 -14.11
CA LEU A 353 -63.92 22.39 -13.42
C LEU A 353 -62.61 23.13 -13.09
N TYR A 354 -62.14 24.00 -13.99
CA TYR A 354 -60.99 24.86 -13.75
C TYR A 354 -61.26 25.83 -12.59
N ASP A 355 -62.39 26.54 -12.61
CA ASP A 355 -62.75 27.51 -11.57
C ASP A 355 -62.84 26.84 -10.18
N ASP A 356 -63.33 25.60 -10.12
CA ASP A 356 -63.43 24.82 -8.87
C ASP A 356 -62.06 24.33 -8.35
N GLN A 357 -61.11 24.03 -9.23
CA GLN A 357 -59.87 23.31 -8.87
C GLN A 357 -58.57 24.11 -9.06
N ALA A 358 -58.60 25.29 -9.69
CA ALA A 358 -57.41 26.06 -10.03
C ALA A 358 -56.49 26.34 -8.83
N ASN A 359 -57.07 26.60 -7.65
CA ASN A 359 -56.32 26.84 -6.42
C ASN A 359 -55.56 25.59 -5.92
N ASN A 360 -56.01 24.38 -6.29
CA ASN A 360 -55.41 23.12 -5.85
C ASN A 360 -54.27 22.66 -6.77
N PHE A 361 -54.16 23.18 -8.00
CA PHE A 361 -53.22 22.66 -9.00
C PHE A 361 -51.75 22.65 -8.56
N LYS A 362 -51.30 23.68 -7.83
CA LYS A 362 -49.94 23.70 -7.28
C LYS A 362 -49.73 22.56 -6.29
N THR A 363 -50.67 22.37 -5.36
CA THR A 363 -50.60 21.29 -4.37
C THR A 363 -50.68 19.92 -5.03
N LEU A 364 -51.43 19.77 -6.11
CA LEU A 364 -51.60 18.48 -6.78
C LEU A 364 -50.41 18.10 -7.67
N PHE A 365 -49.86 19.05 -8.43
CA PHE A 365 -48.93 18.74 -9.54
C PHE A 365 -47.51 19.31 -9.38
N ASP A 366 -47.20 20.08 -8.35
CA ASP A 366 -45.83 20.60 -8.15
C ASP A 366 -44.90 19.54 -7.54
N PHE A 367 -43.66 19.48 -8.06
CA PHE A 367 -42.58 18.63 -7.57
C PHE A 367 -41.67 19.44 -6.62
N VAL A 368 -41.57 19.04 -5.35
CA VAL A 368 -40.97 19.87 -4.27
C VAL A 368 -39.51 19.47 -3.95
N ASP A 369 -39.03 18.34 -4.49
CA ASP A 369 -37.80 17.68 -4.03
C ASP A 369 -36.51 18.10 -4.78
N GLY A 370 -36.51 19.30 -5.38
CA GLY A 370 -35.40 19.80 -6.20
C GLY A 370 -35.18 19.03 -7.51
N SER A 371 -36.22 18.33 -8.00
CA SER A 371 -36.31 17.88 -9.39
C SER A 371 -36.52 19.07 -10.33
N GLN A 372 -36.36 18.87 -11.63
CA GLN A 372 -36.70 19.91 -12.61
C GLN A 372 -38.15 20.38 -12.39
N THR A 373 -38.34 21.69 -12.29
CA THR A 373 -39.67 22.28 -12.19
C THR A 373 -40.37 22.19 -13.53
N TYR A 374 -41.32 21.26 -13.65
CA TYR A 374 -42.21 21.19 -14.80
C TYR A 374 -43.27 22.28 -14.70
N ARG A 375 -43.63 22.89 -15.84
CA ARG A 375 -44.70 23.89 -15.88
C ARG A 375 -46.04 23.23 -15.61
N ASN A 376 -46.84 23.85 -14.76
CA ASN A 376 -48.22 23.47 -14.48
C ASN A 376 -49.18 24.16 -15.48
N PHE A 377 -50.49 24.04 -15.29
CA PHE A 377 -51.49 24.77 -16.08
C PHE A 377 -51.29 26.30 -15.93
N GLN A 378 -51.14 27.02 -17.05
CA GLN A 378 -50.85 28.46 -17.07
C GLN A 378 -52.12 29.28 -16.77
N ASP A 379 -53.19 28.95 -17.48
CA ASP A 379 -54.48 29.60 -17.41
C ASP A 379 -55.61 28.60 -17.74
N ARG A 380 -56.84 29.11 -17.76
CA ARG A 380 -58.04 28.35 -18.09
C ARG A 380 -57.99 27.77 -19.50
N ASP A 381 -57.50 28.52 -20.48
CA ASP A 381 -57.44 28.07 -21.87
C ASP A 381 -56.45 26.91 -22.04
N HIS A 382 -55.29 26.99 -21.41
CA HIS A 382 -54.29 25.94 -21.40
C HIS A 382 -54.79 24.66 -20.71
N PHE A 383 -55.60 24.80 -19.65
CA PHE A 383 -56.27 23.66 -19.03
C PHE A 383 -57.24 22.96 -19.99
N ILE A 384 -58.10 23.74 -20.66
CA ILE A 384 -59.06 23.22 -21.64
C ILE A 384 -58.35 22.51 -22.81
N GLN A 385 -57.24 23.09 -23.29
CA GLN A 385 -56.45 22.55 -24.39
C GLN A 385 -55.73 21.24 -24.02
N SER A 386 -55.26 21.11 -22.78
CA SER A 386 -54.43 19.98 -22.35
C SER A 386 -55.24 18.82 -21.76
N TYR A 387 -56.40 19.07 -21.16
CA TYR A 387 -57.23 18.04 -20.53
C TYR A 387 -57.58 16.90 -21.50
N PRO A 388 -57.48 15.61 -21.12
CA PRO A 388 -57.30 15.05 -19.77
C PRO A 388 -55.84 14.85 -19.33
N PHE A 389 -54.87 15.38 -20.08
CA PHE A 389 -53.44 15.27 -19.78
C PHE A 389 -52.96 16.46 -18.96
N ILE A 390 -51.97 16.21 -18.11
CA ILE A 390 -51.36 17.23 -17.26
C ILE A 390 -50.12 17.77 -17.98
N PRO A 391 -49.86 19.10 -17.97
CA PRO A 391 -48.79 19.71 -18.76
C PRO A 391 -47.38 19.13 -18.55
N TYR A 392 -47.05 18.62 -17.37
CA TYR A 392 -45.75 17.98 -17.12
C TYR A 392 -45.58 16.67 -17.92
N GLN A 393 -46.66 16.00 -18.31
CA GLN A 393 -46.62 14.69 -18.95
C GLN A 393 -45.99 14.77 -20.35
N PHE A 394 -46.19 15.87 -21.08
CA PHE A 394 -45.58 16.06 -22.40
C PHE A 394 -44.04 16.08 -22.36
N PRO A 395 -43.39 17.01 -21.62
CA PRO A 395 -41.92 17.05 -21.55
C PRO A 395 -41.35 15.85 -20.78
N LEU A 396 -42.02 15.33 -19.75
CA LEU A 396 -41.53 14.17 -19.01
C LEU A 396 -41.54 12.90 -19.88
N PHE A 397 -42.61 12.68 -20.65
CA PHE A 397 -42.67 11.54 -21.56
C PHE A 397 -41.68 11.66 -22.71
N GLN A 398 -41.45 12.87 -23.22
CA GLN A 398 -40.40 13.10 -24.20
C GLN A 398 -39.02 12.72 -23.66
N ALA A 399 -38.67 13.19 -22.46
CA ALA A 399 -37.41 12.83 -21.81
C ALA A 399 -37.31 11.33 -21.56
N ALA A 400 -38.41 10.68 -21.15
CA ALA A 400 -38.47 9.23 -20.97
C ALA A 400 -38.12 8.48 -22.27
N ILE A 401 -38.74 8.83 -23.41
CA ILE A 401 -38.49 8.17 -24.69
C ILE A 401 -37.06 8.39 -25.18
N GLN A 402 -36.53 9.61 -25.06
CA GLN A 402 -35.16 9.94 -25.43
C GLN A 402 -34.15 9.09 -24.64
N ASN A 403 -34.30 9.05 -23.31
CA ASN A 403 -33.38 8.29 -22.45
C ASN A 403 -33.54 6.77 -22.61
N LEU A 404 -34.77 6.26 -22.76
CA LEU A 404 -35.01 4.84 -23.07
C LEU A 404 -34.37 4.44 -24.41
N SER A 405 -34.43 5.32 -25.42
CA SER A 405 -33.78 5.09 -26.71
C SER A 405 -32.25 5.08 -26.59
N ALA A 406 -31.67 6.03 -25.85
CA ALA A 406 -30.23 6.08 -25.60
C ALA A 406 -29.72 4.80 -24.89
N HIS A 407 -30.54 4.22 -24.02
CA HIS A 407 -30.27 2.95 -23.34
C HIS A 407 -30.75 1.70 -24.10
N ASN A 408 -30.97 1.79 -25.42
CA ASN A 408 -31.32 0.67 -26.29
C ASN A 408 -32.58 -0.13 -25.85
N ALA A 409 -33.61 0.53 -25.31
CA ALA A 409 -34.84 -0.14 -24.88
C ALA A 409 -35.78 -0.56 -26.04
N PHE A 410 -35.64 0.04 -27.24
CA PHE A 410 -36.48 -0.21 -28.41
C PHE A 410 -35.86 -1.20 -29.41
N GLU A 411 -36.70 -1.88 -30.20
CA GLU A 411 -36.23 -2.80 -31.24
C GLU A 411 -35.52 -2.05 -32.38
N GLY A 412 -34.36 -2.56 -32.84
CA GLY A 412 -33.51 -1.91 -33.86
C GLY A 412 -32.74 -0.68 -33.35
N LYS A 413 -31.39 -0.67 -33.47
CA LYS A 413 -30.55 0.45 -33.01
C LYS A 413 -30.94 1.82 -33.60
N HIS A 414 -31.56 1.81 -34.80
CA HIS A 414 -31.96 3.03 -35.51
C HIS A 414 -33.29 2.92 -36.29
N SER A 415 -34.04 1.82 -36.20
CA SER A 415 -35.19 1.58 -37.11
C SER A 415 -36.58 1.56 -36.50
N SER A 416 -36.80 1.50 -35.18
CA SER A 416 -38.16 1.17 -34.69
C SER A 416 -38.62 1.95 -33.44
N VAL A 417 -38.45 3.27 -33.46
CA VAL A 417 -39.51 4.17 -32.92
C VAL A 417 -40.28 4.82 -34.10
N GLY A 418 -39.87 4.50 -35.33
CA GLY A 418 -40.40 5.04 -36.58
C GLY A 418 -41.90 4.87 -36.75
N GLU A 419 -42.53 3.83 -36.20
CA GLU A 419 -43.96 3.54 -36.43
C GLU A 419 -44.93 4.29 -35.50
N ARG A 420 -44.49 4.75 -34.32
CA ARG A 420 -45.35 5.47 -33.36
C ARG A 420 -44.74 6.79 -32.93
N SER A 421 -45.19 7.87 -33.56
CA SER A 421 -44.91 9.23 -33.10
C SER A 421 -45.48 9.46 -31.70
N MET A 422 -44.94 10.44 -30.95
CA MET A 422 -45.47 10.85 -29.64
C MET A 422 -46.99 11.08 -29.69
N LEU A 423 -47.48 11.69 -30.78
CA LEU A 423 -48.90 11.89 -31.04
C LEU A 423 -49.69 10.57 -31.04
N GLY A 424 -49.16 9.50 -31.65
CA GLY A 424 -49.79 8.18 -31.68
C GLY A 424 -49.93 7.56 -30.29
N VAL A 425 -48.94 7.76 -29.41
CA VAL A 425 -49.01 7.30 -28.01
C VAL A 425 -50.11 8.05 -27.25
N PHE A 426 -50.12 9.39 -27.30
CA PHE A 426 -51.16 10.19 -26.65
C PHE A 426 -52.56 9.87 -27.22
N GLN A 427 -52.68 9.58 -28.52
CA GLN A 427 -53.92 9.13 -29.12
C GLN A 427 -54.37 7.79 -28.54
N GLN A 428 -53.48 6.81 -28.44
CA GLN A 428 -53.80 5.49 -27.88
C GLN A 428 -54.25 5.62 -26.41
N VAL A 429 -53.56 6.45 -25.63
CA VAL A 429 -53.97 6.74 -24.23
C VAL A 429 -55.33 7.42 -24.20
N ALA A 430 -55.57 8.43 -25.05
CA ALA A 430 -56.87 9.10 -25.15
C ALA A 430 -58.01 8.13 -25.51
N ILE A 431 -57.76 7.17 -26.41
CA ILE A 431 -58.72 6.11 -26.77
C ILE A 431 -58.99 5.21 -25.56
N GLN A 432 -57.95 4.81 -24.83
CA GLN A 432 -58.07 3.94 -23.66
C GLN A 432 -58.88 4.59 -22.52
N ILE A 433 -58.75 5.90 -22.34
CA ILE A 433 -59.49 6.67 -21.32
C ILE A 433 -60.79 7.30 -21.86
N SER A 434 -61.22 6.94 -23.07
CA SER A 434 -62.35 7.60 -23.75
C SER A 434 -63.67 7.55 -22.96
N GLU A 435 -63.86 6.51 -22.15
CA GLU A 435 -65.03 6.29 -21.28
C GLU A 435 -64.90 6.94 -19.89
N TYR A 436 -63.80 7.64 -19.60
CA TYR A 436 -63.64 8.34 -18.31
C TYR A 436 -64.66 9.47 -18.17
N GLU A 437 -65.04 9.74 -16.92
CA GLU A 437 -65.92 10.84 -16.54
C GLU A 437 -65.16 12.16 -16.39
N GLU A 438 -65.90 13.27 -16.40
CA GLU A 438 -65.36 14.60 -16.11
C GLU A 438 -64.65 14.64 -14.76
N GLY A 439 -63.45 15.24 -14.74
CA GLY A 439 -62.61 15.33 -13.56
C GLY A 439 -61.69 14.13 -13.32
N GLN A 440 -61.77 13.08 -14.14
CA GLN A 440 -60.71 12.06 -14.23
C GLN A 440 -59.59 12.52 -15.16
N LEU A 441 -58.37 12.05 -14.88
CA LEU A 441 -57.12 12.43 -15.54
C LEU A 441 -56.39 11.18 -16.03
N ALA A 442 -55.56 11.35 -17.06
CA ALA A 442 -54.65 10.30 -17.50
C ALA A 442 -53.49 10.17 -16.51
N THR A 443 -53.27 8.98 -15.94
CA THR A 443 -52.08 8.68 -15.15
C THR A 443 -50.87 8.40 -16.06
N PHE A 444 -49.66 8.63 -15.55
CA PHE A 444 -48.45 8.56 -16.37
C PHE A 444 -48.11 7.13 -16.83
N ASP A 445 -48.52 6.10 -16.09
CA ASP A 445 -48.32 4.69 -16.45
C ASP A 445 -48.99 4.31 -17.77
N LEU A 446 -50.07 4.97 -18.16
CA LEU A 446 -50.78 4.69 -19.42
C LEU A 446 -49.89 4.95 -20.64
N MET A 447 -48.91 5.85 -20.52
CA MET A 447 -47.94 6.10 -21.59
C MET A 447 -47.11 4.86 -21.94
N PHE A 448 -46.91 3.95 -20.97
CA PHE A 448 -46.26 2.67 -21.19
C PHE A 448 -47.07 1.79 -22.15
N GLU A 449 -48.40 1.73 -22.00
CA GLU A 449 -49.26 0.94 -22.89
C GLU A 449 -49.21 1.45 -24.35
N GLY A 450 -48.97 2.75 -24.54
CA GLY A 450 -48.78 3.35 -25.85
C GLY A 450 -47.50 2.91 -26.57
N ILE A 451 -46.45 2.59 -25.83
CA ILE A 451 -45.14 2.18 -26.38
C ILE A 451 -44.85 0.69 -26.25
N ARG A 452 -45.71 -0.06 -25.56
CA ARG A 452 -45.49 -1.45 -25.18
C ARG A 452 -44.99 -2.33 -26.33
N SER A 453 -45.59 -2.22 -27.52
CA SER A 453 -45.23 -3.05 -28.68
C SER A 453 -43.92 -2.65 -29.36
N ALA A 454 -43.38 -1.45 -29.10
CA ALA A 454 -42.12 -0.98 -29.67
C ALA A 454 -40.90 -1.33 -28.80
N LEU A 455 -41.14 -1.68 -27.53
CA LEU A 455 -40.09 -2.10 -26.60
C LEU A 455 -39.57 -3.49 -26.97
N LYS A 456 -38.29 -3.75 -26.71
CA LYS A 456 -37.69 -5.08 -26.89
C LYS A 456 -38.43 -6.16 -26.10
N SER A 457 -38.46 -7.36 -26.65
CA SER A 457 -39.09 -8.54 -26.05
C SER A 457 -38.65 -8.83 -24.61
N SER A 458 -37.39 -8.60 -24.24
CA SER A 458 -36.90 -8.79 -22.85
C SER A 458 -37.61 -7.88 -21.84
N ILE A 459 -37.71 -6.58 -22.16
CA ILE A 459 -38.39 -5.59 -21.31
C ILE A 459 -39.89 -5.90 -21.23
N GLN A 460 -40.51 -6.26 -22.35
CA GLN A 460 -41.92 -6.66 -22.36
C GLN A 460 -42.15 -7.88 -21.46
N GLN A 461 -41.25 -8.87 -21.51
CA GLN A 461 -41.34 -10.08 -20.69
C GLN A 461 -41.21 -9.78 -19.20
N ALA A 462 -40.30 -8.90 -18.78
CA ALA A 462 -40.13 -8.52 -17.38
C ALA A 462 -41.43 -7.94 -16.78
N ILE A 463 -42.09 -7.04 -17.51
CA ILE A 463 -43.35 -6.42 -17.08
C ILE A 463 -44.53 -7.40 -17.19
N LEU A 464 -44.56 -8.26 -18.22
CA LEU A 464 -45.56 -9.34 -18.33
C LEU A 464 -45.46 -10.35 -17.17
N GLN A 465 -44.25 -10.65 -16.70
CA GLN A 465 -44.07 -11.49 -15.52
C GLN A 465 -44.59 -10.81 -14.26
N ALA A 466 -44.30 -9.51 -14.07
CA ALA A 466 -44.86 -8.72 -12.98
C ALA A 466 -46.40 -8.71 -13.02
N GLU A 467 -47.01 -8.55 -14.19
CA GLU A 467 -48.47 -8.60 -14.39
C GLU A 467 -49.08 -9.96 -14.03
N ARG A 468 -48.35 -11.07 -14.20
CA ARG A 468 -48.82 -12.42 -13.86
C ARG A 468 -48.64 -12.76 -12.38
N HIS A 469 -47.55 -12.30 -11.77
CA HIS A 469 -47.19 -12.64 -10.40
C HIS A 469 -47.85 -11.70 -9.37
N LEU A 470 -47.92 -10.40 -9.66
CA LEU A 470 -48.46 -9.41 -8.74
C LEU A 470 -49.99 -9.35 -8.87
N ARG A 471 -50.71 -9.58 -7.77
CA ARG A 471 -52.17 -9.41 -7.70
C ARG A 471 -52.59 -7.96 -7.55
N ASN A 472 -51.69 -7.09 -7.08
CA ASN A 472 -51.98 -5.67 -6.86
C ASN A 472 -51.82 -4.89 -8.17
N THR A 473 -52.95 -4.52 -8.78
CA THR A 473 -52.98 -3.77 -10.04
C THR A 473 -52.31 -2.41 -9.94
N PHE A 474 -52.41 -1.72 -8.80
CA PHE A 474 -51.79 -0.41 -8.59
C PHE A 474 -50.26 -0.50 -8.51
N ALA A 475 -49.72 -1.57 -7.92
CA ALA A 475 -48.28 -1.81 -7.91
C ALA A 475 -47.73 -2.02 -9.34
N ILE A 476 -48.48 -2.70 -10.21
CA ILE A 476 -48.12 -2.87 -11.63
C ILE A 476 -48.11 -1.51 -12.36
N GLN A 477 -49.10 -0.66 -12.11
CA GLN A 477 -49.15 0.69 -12.70
C GLN A 477 -47.96 1.53 -12.25
N LEU A 478 -47.64 1.47 -10.95
CA LEU A 478 -46.48 2.16 -10.39
C LEU A 478 -45.16 1.66 -10.99
N LEU A 479 -45.04 0.35 -11.21
CA LEU A 479 -43.88 -0.25 -11.88
C LEU A 479 -43.71 0.27 -13.31
N LYS A 480 -44.80 0.39 -14.07
CA LYS A 480 -44.81 0.97 -15.43
C LYS A 480 -44.38 2.43 -15.43
N ALA A 481 -44.87 3.22 -14.47
CA ALA A 481 -44.46 4.62 -14.30
C ALA A 481 -42.96 4.73 -13.94
N LEU A 482 -42.47 3.89 -13.01
CA LEU A 482 -41.05 3.82 -12.62
C LEU A 482 -40.14 3.40 -13.78
N PHE A 483 -40.60 2.48 -14.63
CA PHE A 483 -39.87 2.08 -15.84
C PHE A 483 -39.68 3.27 -16.79
N LEU A 484 -40.74 4.04 -17.05
CA LEU A 484 -40.67 5.21 -17.94
C LEU A 484 -39.67 6.26 -17.45
N VAL A 485 -39.58 6.48 -16.14
CA VAL A 485 -38.70 7.51 -15.56
C VAL A 485 -37.31 7.00 -15.16
N LYS A 486 -37.00 5.71 -15.33
CA LYS A 486 -35.74 5.11 -14.85
C LYS A 486 -34.50 5.91 -15.25
N TYR A 487 -34.39 6.25 -16.54
CA TYR A 487 -33.21 6.92 -17.08
C TYR A 487 -33.33 8.46 -17.11
N VAL A 488 -34.41 9.02 -16.57
CA VAL A 488 -34.65 10.47 -16.56
C VAL A 488 -34.03 11.08 -15.30
N ARG A 489 -32.76 11.48 -15.40
CA ARG A 489 -31.98 12.00 -14.26
C ARG A 489 -32.56 13.28 -13.65
N GLU A 490 -33.26 14.09 -14.43
CA GLU A 490 -33.90 15.31 -13.95
C GLU A 490 -35.11 15.03 -13.04
N PHE A 491 -35.66 13.82 -13.12
CA PHE A 491 -36.81 13.39 -12.34
C PHE A 491 -36.38 12.55 -11.13
N LYS A 492 -36.78 12.99 -9.94
CA LYS A 492 -36.53 12.26 -8.69
C LYS A 492 -37.78 11.45 -8.32
N ALA A 493 -37.70 10.13 -8.40
CA ALA A 493 -38.81 9.23 -8.09
C ALA A 493 -38.99 9.04 -6.57
N THR A 494 -39.39 10.09 -5.87
CA THR A 494 -39.80 10.05 -4.45
C THR A 494 -41.24 9.57 -4.32
N GLN A 495 -41.63 9.10 -3.12
CA GLN A 495 -43.03 8.73 -2.84
C GLN A 495 -44.01 9.86 -3.23
N ARG A 496 -43.65 11.12 -2.94
CA ARG A 496 -44.45 12.30 -3.26
C ARG A 496 -44.60 12.54 -4.75
N ASN A 497 -43.51 12.45 -5.50
CA ASN A 497 -43.51 12.68 -6.95
C ASN A 497 -44.22 11.54 -7.69
N LEU A 498 -44.12 10.31 -7.20
CA LEU A 498 -44.89 9.18 -7.70
C LEU A 498 -46.40 9.34 -7.47
N CYS A 499 -46.81 9.97 -6.36
CA CYS A 499 -48.23 10.34 -6.17
C CYS A 499 -48.70 11.33 -7.26
N VAL A 500 -47.84 12.24 -7.72
CA VAL A 500 -48.18 13.15 -8.83
C VAL A 500 -48.39 12.36 -10.13
N LEU A 501 -47.49 11.42 -10.44
CA LEU A 501 -47.59 10.58 -11.65
C LEU A 501 -48.84 9.69 -11.67
N MET A 502 -49.27 9.25 -10.50
CA MET A 502 -50.40 8.32 -10.30
C MET A 502 -51.71 9.02 -9.95
N PHE A 503 -51.79 10.35 -10.05
CA PHE A 503 -52.99 11.11 -9.72
C PHE A 503 -54.06 10.97 -10.82
N ASP A 504 -55.17 10.30 -10.52
CA ASP A 504 -56.18 9.87 -11.49
C ASP A 504 -57.47 10.70 -11.50
N ARG A 505 -57.76 11.47 -10.44
CA ARG A 505 -58.99 12.29 -10.33
C ARG A 505 -58.89 13.39 -9.28
N PHE A 506 -59.54 14.54 -9.53
CA PHE A 506 -59.52 15.69 -8.60
C PHE A 506 -60.15 15.43 -7.24
N ASN A 507 -61.14 14.53 -7.16
CA ASN A 507 -61.86 14.21 -5.91
C ASN A 507 -61.16 13.14 -5.04
N CYS A 508 -59.91 12.74 -5.34
CA CYS A 508 -59.23 11.74 -4.53
C CYS A 508 -58.60 12.35 -3.26
N HIS A 509 -58.63 11.60 -2.17
CA HIS A 509 -57.90 11.98 -0.96
C HIS A 509 -56.41 11.68 -1.13
N ILE A 510 -55.58 12.73 -1.15
CA ILE A 510 -54.12 12.64 -1.33
C ILE A 510 -53.49 11.68 -0.31
N THR A 511 -54.01 11.64 0.93
CA THR A 511 -53.53 10.74 1.98
C THR A 511 -53.74 9.27 1.63
N ASP A 512 -54.87 8.91 1.01
CA ASP A 512 -55.16 7.54 0.63
C ASP A 512 -54.31 7.11 -0.58
N LEU A 513 -54.10 8.03 -1.54
CA LEU A 513 -53.18 7.79 -2.64
C LEU A 513 -51.75 7.56 -2.14
N ARG A 514 -51.30 8.35 -1.16
CA ARG A 514 -49.97 8.20 -0.56
C ARG A 514 -49.78 6.84 0.11
N LYS A 515 -50.80 6.35 0.85
CA LYS A 515 -50.80 5.00 1.44
C LYS A 515 -50.72 3.92 0.37
N ARG A 516 -51.53 4.02 -0.69
CA ARG A 516 -51.50 3.06 -1.81
C ARG A 516 -50.16 3.03 -2.53
N VAL A 517 -49.51 4.19 -2.70
CA VAL A 517 -48.15 4.28 -3.25
C VAL A 517 -47.14 3.63 -2.31
N GLU A 518 -47.24 3.85 -1.00
CA GLU A 518 -46.37 3.20 -0.02
C GLU A 518 -46.49 1.66 -0.05
N GLU A 519 -47.71 1.15 0.00
CA GLU A 519 -47.99 -0.28 -0.06
C GLU A 519 -47.50 -0.90 -1.38
N GLY A 520 -47.69 -0.19 -2.51
CA GLY A 520 -47.19 -0.60 -3.82
C GLY A 520 -45.67 -0.64 -3.88
N LEU A 521 -44.99 0.40 -3.38
CA LEU A 521 -43.51 0.46 -3.36
C LEU A 521 -42.93 -0.64 -2.48
N ASN A 522 -43.48 -0.85 -1.28
CA ASN A 522 -43.03 -1.90 -0.37
C ASN A 522 -43.16 -3.29 -1.01
N LEU A 523 -44.27 -3.56 -1.71
CA LEU A 523 -44.47 -4.82 -2.44
C LEU A 523 -43.43 -5.00 -3.57
N LEU A 524 -43.22 -3.96 -4.38
CA LEU A 524 -42.27 -4.01 -5.50
C LEU A 524 -40.80 -4.16 -5.02
N GLU A 525 -40.45 -3.56 -3.89
CA GLU A 525 -39.12 -3.66 -3.28
C GLU A 525 -38.88 -5.07 -2.70
N GLN A 526 -39.89 -5.64 -2.03
CA GLN A 526 -39.87 -7.03 -1.53
C GLN A 526 -39.63 -8.03 -2.66
N GLU A 527 -40.38 -7.90 -3.76
CA GLU A 527 -40.26 -8.76 -4.95
C GLU A 527 -39.08 -8.41 -5.87
N THR A 528 -38.24 -7.44 -5.47
CA THR A 528 -37.01 -7.01 -6.18
C THR A 528 -37.28 -6.55 -7.62
N TYR A 529 -38.41 -5.90 -7.86
CA TYR A 529 -38.66 -5.18 -9.12
C TYR A 529 -38.12 -3.75 -9.11
N ILE A 530 -37.96 -3.19 -7.91
CA ILE A 530 -37.42 -1.85 -7.69
C ILE A 530 -36.37 -1.88 -6.59
N GLN A 531 -35.52 -0.87 -6.57
CA GLN A 531 -34.58 -0.60 -5.49
C GLN A 531 -34.87 0.75 -4.85
N ARG A 532 -34.52 0.88 -3.56
CA ARG A 532 -34.65 2.12 -2.81
C ARG A 532 -33.27 2.67 -2.43
N HIS A 533 -33.04 3.95 -2.69
CA HIS A 533 -31.85 4.70 -2.26
C HIS A 533 -32.27 5.94 -1.48
N GLY A 534 -32.18 5.87 -0.15
CA GLY A 534 -32.68 6.92 0.73
C GLY A 534 -34.19 7.11 0.55
N GLU A 535 -34.60 8.16 -0.15
CA GLU A 535 -36.01 8.47 -0.45
C GLU A 535 -36.38 8.26 -1.94
N LEU A 536 -35.43 7.82 -2.76
CA LEU A 536 -35.62 7.59 -4.20
C LEU A 536 -35.93 6.11 -4.48
N TYR A 537 -36.83 5.86 -5.42
CA TYR A 537 -37.19 4.53 -5.90
C TYR A 537 -36.86 4.39 -7.38
N GLU A 538 -36.24 3.28 -7.77
CA GLU A 538 -35.80 3.08 -9.15
C GLU A 538 -36.19 1.68 -9.65
N TYR A 539 -36.63 1.59 -10.90
CA TYR A 539 -36.89 0.32 -11.59
C TYR A 539 -35.59 -0.47 -11.80
N LEU A 540 -35.61 -1.77 -11.53
CA LEU A 540 -34.50 -2.68 -11.80
C LEU A 540 -34.70 -3.40 -13.15
N THR A 541 -33.72 -3.29 -14.05
CA THR A 541 -33.61 -4.13 -15.24
C THR A 541 -33.31 -5.58 -14.88
N ASP A 542 -33.47 -6.52 -15.82
CA ASP A 542 -33.19 -7.94 -15.57
C ASP A 542 -31.76 -8.17 -15.06
N GLU A 543 -30.75 -7.54 -15.67
CA GLU A 543 -29.36 -7.65 -15.22
C GLU A 543 -29.14 -7.03 -13.83
N GLU A 544 -29.75 -5.88 -13.55
CA GLU A 544 -29.66 -5.26 -12.22
C GLU A 544 -30.43 -6.05 -11.16
N LYS A 545 -31.54 -6.69 -11.53
CA LYS A 545 -32.35 -7.54 -10.67
C LYS A 545 -31.59 -8.81 -10.30
N ASP A 546 -30.92 -9.44 -11.27
CA ASP A 546 -30.05 -10.58 -11.03
C ASP A 546 -28.93 -10.19 -10.05
N VAL A 547 -28.22 -9.08 -10.31
CA VAL A 547 -27.18 -8.56 -9.41
C VAL A 547 -27.74 -8.24 -8.03
N GLU A 548 -28.90 -7.61 -7.92
CA GLU A 548 -29.53 -7.25 -6.64
C GLU A 548 -29.95 -8.51 -5.86
N GLN A 549 -30.49 -9.52 -6.53
CA GLN A 549 -30.82 -10.81 -5.91
C GLN A 549 -29.56 -11.54 -5.45
N GLU A 550 -28.49 -11.54 -6.24
CA GLU A 550 -27.21 -12.12 -5.86
C GLU A 550 -26.58 -11.40 -4.65
N ILE A 551 -26.68 -10.06 -4.58
CA ILE A 551 -26.27 -9.29 -3.40
C ILE A 551 -27.09 -9.70 -2.18
N LYS A 552 -28.43 -9.76 -2.28
CA LYS A 552 -29.31 -10.18 -1.16
C LYS A 552 -29.02 -11.61 -0.70
N ASN A 553 -28.69 -12.50 -1.63
CA ASN A 553 -28.33 -13.91 -1.36
C ASN A 553 -26.88 -14.09 -0.90
N THR A 554 -26.06 -13.04 -0.92
CA THR A 554 -24.68 -13.12 -0.45
C THR A 554 -24.66 -13.33 1.06
N GLU A 555 -24.17 -14.48 1.50
CA GLU A 555 -24.03 -14.78 2.92
C GLU A 555 -22.95 -13.89 3.55
N VAL A 556 -23.29 -13.20 4.63
CA VAL A 556 -22.37 -12.39 5.42
C VAL A 556 -22.27 -12.95 6.82
N ASP A 557 -21.04 -13.15 7.30
CA ASP A 557 -20.79 -13.57 8.67
C ASP A 557 -21.23 -12.47 9.64
N LYS A 558 -22.04 -12.83 10.64
CA LYS A 558 -22.46 -11.93 11.73
C LYS A 558 -21.25 -11.27 12.41
N ARG A 559 -20.10 -11.95 12.47
CA ARG A 559 -18.85 -11.40 13.01
C ARG A 559 -18.34 -10.22 12.19
N ALA A 560 -18.44 -10.28 10.86
CA ALA A 560 -18.00 -9.20 9.98
C ALA A 560 -18.91 -7.96 10.10
N VAL A 561 -20.20 -8.16 10.36
CA VAL A 561 -21.14 -7.06 10.64
C VAL A 561 -20.80 -6.37 11.97
N ALA A 562 -20.53 -7.15 13.02
CA ALA A 562 -20.13 -6.62 14.32
C ALA A 562 -18.77 -5.88 14.27
N GLU A 563 -17.82 -6.39 13.49
CA GLU A 563 -16.53 -5.71 13.22
C GLU A 563 -16.71 -4.38 12.47
N GLU A 564 -17.70 -4.28 11.59
CA GLU A 564 -17.96 -2.99 10.91
C GLU A 564 -18.63 -1.98 11.84
N LEU A 565 -19.53 -2.45 12.71
CA LEU A 565 -20.09 -1.61 13.76
C LEU A 565 -19.00 -1.08 14.70
N GLU A 566 -18.01 -1.90 15.05
CA GLU A 566 -16.83 -1.48 15.84
C GLU A 566 -16.09 -0.31 15.17
N LYS A 567 -15.81 -0.41 13.87
CA LYS A 567 -15.16 0.67 13.12
C LYS A 567 -16.02 1.93 13.05
N LEU A 568 -17.33 1.81 12.87
CA LEU A 568 -18.24 2.97 12.85
C LEU A 568 -18.26 3.70 14.20
N VAL A 569 -18.25 2.96 15.31
CA VAL A 569 -18.26 3.59 16.63
C VAL A 569 -16.89 4.11 17.02
N PHE A 570 -15.85 3.29 17.02
CA PHE A 570 -14.56 3.68 17.57
C PHE A 570 -13.69 4.48 16.60
N ASP A 571 -13.65 4.11 15.32
CA ASP A 571 -12.75 4.74 14.36
C ASP A 571 -13.39 5.98 13.70
N HIS A 572 -14.72 6.02 13.56
CA HIS A 572 -15.43 7.16 12.96
C HIS A 572 -16.07 8.10 13.97
N THR A 573 -16.73 7.59 15.02
CA THR A 573 -17.42 8.47 15.98
C THR A 573 -16.47 8.93 17.09
N LEU A 574 -15.81 7.99 17.78
CA LEU A 574 -14.93 8.32 18.91
C LEU A 574 -13.56 8.83 18.47
N LYS A 575 -12.97 8.27 17.40
CA LYS A 575 -11.63 8.63 16.85
C LYS A 575 -10.49 8.64 17.88
N LEU A 576 -10.62 7.89 18.97
CA LEU A 576 -9.68 7.91 20.09
C LEU A 576 -9.16 6.50 20.37
N LYS A 577 -7.83 6.38 20.53
CA LYS A 577 -7.15 5.16 20.98
C LYS A 577 -6.84 5.18 22.48
N LYS A 578 -6.80 6.38 23.06
CA LYS A 578 -6.56 6.66 24.47
C LYS A 578 -7.41 7.86 24.86
N ILE A 579 -7.84 7.92 26.11
CA ILE A 579 -8.60 9.04 26.65
C ILE A 579 -7.68 9.85 27.54
N ARG A 580 -7.59 11.15 27.28
CA ARG A 580 -6.80 12.06 28.11
C ARG A 580 -7.66 12.62 29.23
N SER A 581 -7.26 12.39 30.48
CA SER A 581 -7.86 13.03 31.66
C SER A 581 -6.74 13.54 32.57
N ASN A 582 -6.88 14.75 33.13
CA ASN A 582 -5.86 15.41 33.96
C ASN A 582 -4.42 15.41 33.37
N SER A 583 -4.31 15.64 32.05
CA SER A 583 -3.04 15.60 31.29
C SER A 583 -2.37 14.22 31.17
N GLN A 584 -3.08 13.13 31.48
CA GLN A 584 -2.62 11.74 31.36
C GLN A 584 -3.45 10.97 30.33
N ASP A 585 -2.78 10.15 29.51
CA ASP A 585 -3.43 9.30 28.51
C ASP A 585 -3.72 7.90 29.09
N TYR A 586 -5.00 7.54 29.21
CA TYR A 586 -5.46 6.23 29.66
C TYR A 586 -5.85 5.34 28.46
N PRO A 587 -5.20 4.17 28.28
CA PRO A 587 -5.65 3.19 27.31
C PRO A 587 -6.94 2.49 27.80
N PHE A 588 -7.80 2.10 26.87
CA PHE A 588 -9.05 1.42 27.19
C PHE A 588 -9.33 0.24 26.25
N CYS A 589 -10.09 -0.73 26.74
CA CYS A 589 -10.61 -1.82 25.94
C CYS A 589 -11.82 -1.39 25.12
N LYS A 590 -11.83 -1.78 23.85
CA LYS A 590 -12.99 -1.69 22.97
C LYS A 590 -13.79 -2.99 23.07
N LYS A 591 -14.99 -2.94 23.62
CA LYS A 591 -15.88 -4.11 23.75
C LYS A 591 -17.23 -3.80 23.10
N ILE A 592 -17.74 -4.72 22.27
CA ILE A 592 -19.09 -4.64 21.70
C ILE A 592 -19.78 -5.97 21.92
N ASP A 593 -20.99 -5.97 22.50
CA ASP A 593 -21.80 -7.17 22.74
C ASP A 593 -21.01 -8.31 23.40
N ASP A 594 -20.28 -7.97 24.45
CA ASP A 594 -19.41 -8.84 25.24
C ASP A 594 -18.18 -9.39 24.52
N ARG A 595 -17.95 -9.00 23.27
CA ARG A 595 -16.74 -9.34 22.50
C ARG A 595 -15.71 -8.24 22.58
N LEU A 596 -14.46 -8.61 22.88
CA LEU A 596 -13.32 -7.72 22.93
C LEU A 596 -12.68 -7.56 21.54
N TYR A 597 -12.40 -6.33 21.13
CA TYR A 597 -11.81 -5.98 19.82
C TYR A 597 -10.43 -5.33 19.91
N SER A 598 -9.98 -4.97 21.11
CA SER A 598 -8.65 -4.40 21.36
C SER A 598 -7.82 -5.30 22.28
N ARG A 599 -6.59 -4.87 22.60
CA ARG A 599 -5.82 -5.48 23.69
C ARG A 599 -6.55 -5.31 25.03
N GLU A 600 -6.38 -6.27 25.92
CA GLU A 600 -6.86 -6.17 27.29
C GLU A 600 -6.19 -5.00 28.03
N CYS A 601 -7.00 -4.23 28.74
CA CYS A 601 -6.71 -3.01 29.48
C CYS A 601 -7.62 -3.01 30.72
N GLU A 602 -7.25 -2.24 31.73
CA GLU A 602 -7.98 -2.20 33.00
C GLU A 602 -9.32 -1.47 32.93
N LEU A 603 -9.44 -0.51 32.01
CA LEU A 603 -10.64 0.29 31.75
C LEU A 603 -11.27 -0.17 30.45
N THR A 604 -12.59 -0.32 30.40
CA THR A 604 -13.30 -0.79 29.20
C THR A 604 -14.42 0.16 28.80
N ILE A 605 -14.55 0.43 27.50
CA ILE A 605 -15.77 1.01 26.91
C ILE A 605 -16.54 -0.15 26.28
N HIS A 606 -17.68 -0.48 26.86
CA HIS A 606 -18.54 -1.57 26.42
C HIS A 606 -19.78 -1.01 25.75
N ILE A 607 -19.86 -1.16 24.44
CA ILE A 607 -21.05 -0.78 23.67
C ILE A 607 -21.99 -1.97 23.60
N ILE A 608 -23.24 -1.74 24.00
CA ILE A 608 -24.34 -2.67 23.79
C ILE A 608 -25.05 -2.21 22.53
N SER A 609 -24.95 -3.01 21.48
CA SER A 609 -25.67 -2.74 20.24
C SER A 609 -27.16 -3.04 20.42
N PRO A 610 -28.03 -2.51 19.53
CA PRO A 610 -29.44 -2.90 19.48
C PRO A 610 -29.68 -4.39 19.25
N PHE A 611 -28.64 -5.16 18.92
CA PHE A 611 -28.71 -6.56 18.52
C PHE A 611 -28.35 -7.51 19.65
N ASN A 612 -27.94 -6.98 20.80
CA ASN A 612 -27.68 -7.76 21.99
C ASN A 612 -28.99 -8.35 22.55
N GLU A 613 -28.97 -9.61 22.99
CA GLU A 613 -30.13 -10.26 23.63
C GLU A 613 -30.64 -9.48 24.85
N ASN A 614 -29.75 -8.74 25.53
CA ASN A 614 -30.07 -7.94 26.70
C ASN A 614 -30.27 -6.44 26.39
N ALA A 615 -30.27 -6.01 25.12
CA ALA A 615 -30.32 -4.59 24.75
C ALA A 615 -31.55 -3.85 25.31
N GLU A 616 -32.70 -4.54 25.40
CA GLU A 616 -33.95 -4.00 25.95
C GLU A 616 -34.10 -4.23 27.46
N ASN A 617 -33.28 -5.10 28.06
CA ASN A 617 -33.34 -5.44 29.49
C ASN A 617 -32.27 -4.66 30.27
N GLU A 618 -32.53 -3.36 30.45
CA GLU A 618 -31.61 -2.42 31.09
C GLU A 618 -31.23 -2.85 32.53
N ASP A 619 -32.14 -3.47 33.28
CA ASP A 619 -31.86 -3.95 34.63
C ASP A 619 -30.82 -5.08 34.66
N ASN A 620 -30.84 -5.97 33.65
CA ASN A 620 -29.82 -7.02 33.51
C ASN A 620 -28.45 -6.41 33.15
N LEU A 621 -28.42 -5.46 32.22
CA LEU A 621 -27.17 -4.76 31.86
C LEU A 621 -26.59 -3.98 33.04
N ARG A 622 -27.43 -3.38 33.88
CA ARG A 622 -27.01 -2.74 35.13
C ARG A 622 -26.41 -3.73 36.12
N ALA A 623 -27.06 -4.89 36.33
CA ALA A 623 -26.56 -5.93 37.20
C ALA A 623 -25.22 -6.49 36.71
N GLN A 624 -25.05 -6.68 35.39
CA GLN A 624 -23.81 -7.16 34.77
C GLN A 624 -22.66 -6.17 34.87
N SER A 625 -22.96 -4.86 34.86
CA SER A 625 -21.97 -3.78 35.03
C SER A 625 -21.46 -3.66 36.48
N MET A 626 -22.14 -4.25 37.47
CA MET A 626 -21.71 -4.16 38.87
C MET A 626 -20.37 -4.86 39.10
N GLY A 627 -19.44 -4.17 39.75
CA GLY A 627 -18.12 -4.71 40.08
C GLY A 627 -17.17 -4.90 38.89
N ARG A 628 -17.56 -4.44 37.69
CA ARG A 628 -16.69 -4.39 36.50
C ARG A 628 -16.26 -2.97 36.23
N ASP A 629 -15.01 -2.80 35.84
CA ASP A 629 -14.42 -1.51 35.47
C ASP A 629 -14.69 -1.19 33.98
N GLU A 630 -15.98 -1.23 33.63
CA GLU A 630 -16.46 -0.97 32.27
C GLU A 630 -17.53 0.14 32.27
N LEU A 631 -17.40 1.08 31.34
CA LEU A 631 -18.43 2.06 30.99
C LEU A 631 -19.34 1.41 29.94
N VAL A 632 -20.58 1.10 30.33
CA VAL A 632 -21.55 0.48 29.43
C VAL A 632 -22.35 1.56 28.71
N VAL A 633 -22.32 1.54 27.38
CA VAL A 633 -23.01 2.46 26.47
C VAL A 633 -24.11 1.71 25.74
N ILE A 634 -25.37 1.99 26.05
CA ILE A 634 -26.52 1.33 25.43
C ILE A 634 -27.02 2.16 24.25
N ILE A 635 -26.89 1.62 23.04
CA ILE A 635 -27.44 2.21 21.83
C ILE A 635 -28.95 1.93 21.77
N PRO A 636 -29.80 2.95 21.55
CA PRO A 636 -31.24 2.74 21.47
C PRO A 636 -31.63 1.88 20.26
N PRO A 637 -32.71 1.08 20.35
CA PRO A 637 -33.11 0.18 19.29
C PRO A 637 -33.56 0.95 18.03
N GLU A 638 -33.02 0.54 16.87
CA GLU A 638 -33.41 1.07 15.57
C GLU A 638 -33.35 -0.03 14.49
N GLU A 639 -34.51 -0.41 13.95
CA GLU A 639 -34.62 -1.53 12.99
C GLU A 639 -33.80 -1.33 11.71
N ARG A 640 -33.64 -0.08 11.26
CA ARG A 640 -32.95 0.24 9.98
C ARG A 640 -31.44 0.02 10.06
N LEU A 641 -30.83 0.26 11.22
CA LEU A 641 -29.39 0.17 11.38
C LEU A 641 -28.87 -1.22 10.99
N MET A 642 -29.55 -2.29 11.43
CA MET A 642 -29.14 -3.67 11.13
C MET A 642 -29.22 -3.97 9.64
N ARG A 643 -30.37 -3.63 9.03
CA ARG A 643 -30.63 -3.93 7.62
C ARG A 643 -29.63 -3.23 6.73
N ASP A 644 -29.35 -1.95 7.00
CA ASP A 644 -28.39 -1.16 6.23
C ASP A 644 -26.95 -1.67 6.41
N LEU A 645 -26.55 -2.08 7.62
CA LEU A 645 -25.23 -2.67 7.89
C LEU A 645 -25.03 -4.03 7.19
N ILE A 646 -26.04 -4.90 7.23
CA ILE A 646 -26.01 -6.19 6.54
C ILE A 646 -25.92 -5.95 5.03
N MET A 647 -26.81 -5.11 4.48
CA MET A 647 -26.82 -4.78 3.06
C MET A 647 -25.51 -4.14 2.60
N TYR A 648 -24.90 -3.27 3.42
CA TYR A 648 -23.59 -2.68 3.16
C TYR A 648 -22.51 -3.77 3.01
N LYS A 649 -22.44 -4.71 3.96
CA LYS A 649 -21.46 -5.80 3.91
C LYS A 649 -21.73 -6.82 2.81
N GLN A 650 -23.00 -7.10 2.51
CA GLN A 650 -23.40 -7.95 1.38
C GLN A 650 -22.93 -7.35 0.06
N THR A 651 -23.21 -6.07 -0.14
CA THR A 651 -22.82 -5.33 -1.35
C THR A 651 -21.29 -5.26 -1.48
N ASP A 652 -20.56 -4.95 -0.40
CA ASP A 652 -19.10 -4.86 -0.40
C ASP A 652 -18.42 -6.21 -0.71
N LYS A 653 -18.91 -7.29 -0.09
CA LYS A 653 -18.44 -8.66 -0.35
C LYS A 653 -18.71 -9.09 -1.79
N TYR A 654 -19.91 -8.81 -2.30
CA TYR A 654 -20.28 -9.18 -3.66
C TYR A 654 -19.46 -8.41 -4.71
N ILE A 655 -19.29 -7.10 -4.53
CA ILE A 655 -18.49 -6.25 -5.44
C ILE A 655 -17.04 -6.71 -5.47
N SER A 656 -16.42 -6.93 -4.30
CA SER A 656 -15.02 -7.37 -4.21
C SER A 656 -14.77 -8.72 -4.89
N GLN A 657 -15.77 -9.61 -4.92
CA GLN A 657 -15.67 -10.90 -5.61
C GLN A 657 -15.88 -10.77 -7.13
N ASN A 658 -16.80 -9.93 -7.59
CA ASN A 658 -17.25 -9.94 -9.00
C ASN A 658 -16.62 -8.88 -9.92
N VAL A 659 -16.02 -7.82 -9.37
CA VAL A 659 -15.41 -6.73 -10.18
C VAL A 659 -14.27 -7.23 -11.06
N SER A 660 -13.45 -8.17 -10.58
CA SER A 660 -12.31 -8.70 -11.36
C SER A 660 -12.66 -9.89 -12.27
N ILE A 661 -13.79 -10.57 -12.01
CA ILE A 661 -14.18 -11.80 -12.71
C ILE A 661 -15.08 -11.50 -13.91
N THR A 662 -15.90 -10.46 -13.83
CA THR A 662 -16.94 -10.18 -14.83
C THR A 662 -16.38 -9.57 -16.11
N GLN A 663 -16.64 -10.19 -17.27
CA GLN A 663 -16.18 -9.70 -18.57
C GLN A 663 -17.20 -8.81 -19.30
N LYS A 664 -18.50 -8.88 -18.95
CA LYS A 664 -19.54 -8.05 -19.57
C LYS A 664 -19.46 -6.60 -19.08
N ASP A 665 -19.37 -5.65 -20.01
CA ASP A 665 -19.24 -4.23 -19.67
C ASP A 665 -20.52 -3.64 -19.04
N SER A 666 -21.71 -4.16 -19.37
CA SER A 666 -22.97 -3.75 -18.73
C SER A 666 -22.97 -4.02 -17.22
N VAL A 667 -22.59 -5.23 -16.83
CA VAL A 667 -22.51 -5.64 -15.42
C VAL A 667 -21.39 -4.88 -14.68
N LYS A 668 -20.25 -4.59 -15.33
CA LYS A 668 -19.21 -3.74 -14.72
C LYS A 668 -19.71 -2.33 -14.41
N SER A 669 -20.49 -1.72 -15.31
CA SER A 669 -21.11 -0.42 -15.04
C SER A 669 -22.03 -0.52 -13.82
N ILE A 670 -22.90 -1.54 -13.78
CA ILE A 670 -23.81 -1.78 -12.65
C ILE A 670 -23.03 -1.95 -11.33
N LEU A 671 -21.96 -2.75 -11.31
CA LEU A 671 -21.11 -2.92 -10.12
C LEU A 671 -20.45 -1.61 -9.66
N THR A 672 -20.06 -0.76 -10.61
CA THR A 672 -19.46 0.55 -10.32
C THR A 672 -20.49 1.48 -9.69
N ASP A 673 -21.70 1.51 -10.23
CA ASP A 673 -22.83 2.28 -9.68
C ASP A 673 -23.22 1.76 -8.29
N LYS A 674 -23.31 0.44 -8.10
CA LYS A 674 -23.56 -0.19 -6.79
C LYS A 674 -22.47 0.16 -5.78
N ASN A 675 -21.21 0.23 -6.19
CA ASN A 675 -20.11 0.64 -5.30
C ASN A 675 -20.27 2.10 -4.86
N SER A 676 -20.60 3.00 -5.79
CA SER A 676 -20.89 4.41 -5.49
C SER A 676 -22.05 4.54 -4.49
N GLN A 677 -23.15 3.82 -4.72
CA GLN A 677 -24.29 3.76 -3.81
C GLN A 677 -23.91 3.20 -2.44
N ASN A 678 -23.05 2.18 -2.40
CA ASN A 678 -22.61 1.57 -1.14
C ASN A 678 -21.74 2.52 -0.30
N ARG A 679 -20.95 3.39 -0.95
CA ARG A 679 -20.21 4.47 -0.27
C ARG A 679 -21.14 5.50 0.35
N GLN A 680 -22.23 5.85 -0.35
CA GLN A 680 -23.24 6.76 0.18
C GLN A 680 -23.97 6.14 1.36
N ARG A 681 -24.38 4.86 1.26
CA ARG A 681 -24.95 4.08 2.37
C ARG A 681 -24.02 4.06 3.59
N TYR A 682 -22.71 3.92 3.38
CA TYR A 682 -21.73 3.98 4.46
C TYR A 682 -21.69 5.35 5.16
N THR A 683 -21.80 6.43 4.39
CA THR A 683 -21.86 7.81 4.93
C THR A 683 -23.13 8.02 5.75
N ASP A 684 -24.27 7.50 5.28
CA ASP A 684 -25.54 7.55 6.01
C ASP A 684 -25.48 6.74 7.31
N LEU A 685 -24.84 5.55 7.27
CA LEU A 685 -24.58 4.72 8.45
C LEU A 685 -23.71 5.46 9.49
N GLN A 686 -22.67 6.18 9.07
CA GLN A 686 -21.85 6.99 9.97
C GLN A 686 -22.68 8.06 10.70
N GLN A 687 -23.51 8.80 9.97
CA GLN A 687 -24.38 9.83 10.55
C GLN A 687 -25.43 9.23 11.49
N ARG A 688 -26.00 8.07 11.12
CA ARG A 688 -26.98 7.37 11.93
C ARG A 688 -26.37 6.86 13.24
N VAL A 689 -25.22 6.19 13.20
CA VAL A 689 -24.50 5.73 14.39
C VAL A 689 -24.13 6.90 15.30
N HIS A 690 -23.66 8.02 14.74
CA HIS A 690 -23.37 9.24 15.50
C HIS A 690 -24.62 9.76 16.25
N THR A 691 -25.78 9.78 15.58
CA THR A 691 -27.06 10.23 16.15
C THR A 691 -27.61 9.27 17.21
N LEU A 692 -27.39 7.96 17.05
CA LEU A 692 -27.81 6.98 18.05
C LEU A 692 -26.91 7.04 19.30
N LEU A 693 -25.61 7.22 19.13
CA LEU A 693 -24.67 7.37 20.23
C LEU A 693 -24.93 8.66 21.02
N SER A 694 -25.36 9.75 20.37
CA SER A 694 -25.77 10.96 21.09
C SER A 694 -27.05 10.79 21.90
N LYS A 695 -27.85 9.74 21.65
CA LYS A 695 -29.05 9.38 22.42
C LYS A 695 -28.83 8.18 23.35
N SER A 696 -27.61 7.66 23.42
CA SER A 696 -27.28 6.47 24.21
C SER A 696 -27.37 6.72 25.71
N LYS A 697 -27.68 5.67 26.47
CA LYS A 697 -27.65 5.67 27.93
C LYS A 697 -26.29 5.17 28.41
N LEU A 698 -25.72 5.83 29.42
CA LEU A 698 -24.43 5.48 30.02
C LEU A 698 -24.66 4.86 31.40
N ILE A 699 -24.07 3.69 31.65
CA ILE A 699 -24.12 2.98 32.93
C ILE A 699 -22.70 2.76 33.43
N LEU A 700 -22.51 3.00 34.73
CA LEU A 700 -21.26 2.77 35.44
C LEU A 700 -21.53 2.15 36.82
N ASN A 701 -21.01 0.96 37.06
CA ASN A 701 -21.14 0.21 38.31
C ASN A 701 -22.60 0.13 38.81
N GLY A 702 -23.52 -0.23 37.90
CA GLY A 702 -24.96 -0.38 38.20
C GLY A 702 -25.78 0.91 38.34
N SER A 703 -25.18 2.09 38.13
CA SER A 703 -25.85 3.40 38.16
C SER A 703 -25.82 4.10 36.80
N TYR A 704 -26.87 4.86 36.46
CA TYR A 704 -26.87 5.71 35.26
C TYR A 704 -26.01 6.95 35.47
N ILE A 705 -25.31 7.37 34.41
CA ILE A 705 -24.62 8.66 34.36
C ILE A 705 -25.40 9.58 33.43
N GLU A 706 -25.91 10.67 33.98
CA GLU A 706 -26.51 11.74 33.18
C GLU A 706 -25.43 12.70 32.71
N VAL A 707 -25.10 12.65 31.42
CA VAL A 707 -24.15 13.55 30.79
C VAL A 707 -24.87 14.40 29.75
N GLY A 708 -24.90 15.72 29.97
CA GLY A 708 -25.47 16.68 29.02
C GLY A 708 -24.57 16.95 27.81
N GLY A 709 -25.20 17.16 26.64
CA GLY A 709 -24.57 17.51 25.37
C GLY A 709 -25.12 16.68 24.20
N ASP A 710 -25.03 17.21 22.98
CA ASP A 710 -25.45 16.49 21.75
C ASP A 710 -24.29 15.74 21.06
N ASP A 711 -23.05 16.01 21.47
CA ASP A 711 -21.86 15.38 20.90
C ASP A 711 -21.55 14.03 21.59
N PRO A 712 -21.59 12.90 20.87
CA PRO A 712 -21.39 11.57 21.45
C PRO A 712 -19.97 11.38 22.01
N GLN A 713 -18.96 11.98 21.39
CA GLN A 713 -17.57 11.83 21.83
C GLN A 713 -17.36 12.47 23.21
N ASN A 714 -17.77 13.72 23.39
CA ASN A 714 -17.66 14.40 24.69
C ASN A 714 -18.48 13.72 25.80
N ARG A 715 -19.64 13.14 25.46
CA ARG A 715 -20.45 12.41 26.45
C ARG A 715 -19.75 11.17 26.98
N ILE A 716 -19.19 10.36 26.08
CA ILE A 716 -18.45 9.15 26.44
C ILE A 716 -17.18 9.53 27.20
N LEU A 717 -16.49 10.62 26.82
CA LEU A 717 -15.32 11.11 27.55
C LEU A 717 -15.64 11.46 29.00
N LYS A 718 -16.70 12.23 29.26
CA LYS A 718 -17.13 12.57 30.63
C LYS A 718 -17.53 11.33 31.45
N GLY A 719 -18.29 10.41 30.84
CA GLY A 719 -18.62 9.14 31.50
C GLY A 719 -17.38 8.29 31.79
N PHE A 720 -16.34 8.40 30.96
CA PHE A 720 -15.06 7.71 31.15
C PHE A 720 -14.20 8.36 32.24
N GLU A 721 -14.29 9.67 32.45
CA GLU A 721 -13.65 10.33 33.61
C GLU A 721 -14.20 9.80 34.94
N ASP A 722 -15.52 9.60 35.03
CA ASP A 722 -16.14 8.97 36.21
C ASP A 722 -15.68 7.52 36.38
N LEU A 723 -15.47 6.78 35.28
CA LEU A 723 -14.89 5.43 35.31
C LEU A 723 -13.46 5.44 35.88
N ILE A 724 -12.61 6.37 35.45
CA ILE A 724 -11.23 6.51 35.96
C ILE A 724 -11.25 6.72 37.47
N LEU A 725 -12.09 7.64 37.97
CA LEU A 725 -12.16 7.95 39.40
C LEU A 725 -12.66 6.79 40.25
N LYS A 726 -13.59 5.97 39.74
CA LYS A 726 -14.07 4.77 40.45
C LYS A 726 -13.07 3.62 40.40
N THR A 727 -12.39 3.44 39.26
CA THR A 727 -11.45 2.33 39.04
C THR A 727 -10.13 2.54 39.79
N TYR A 728 -9.71 3.81 39.96
CA TYR A 728 -8.49 4.20 40.68
C TYR A 728 -8.80 5.09 41.90
N PRO A 729 -9.33 4.54 43.01
CA PRO A 729 -9.66 5.32 44.19
C PRO A 729 -8.47 6.12 44.75
N ASN A 730 -7.27 5.54 44.69
CA ASN A 730 -6.06 6.15 45.25
C ASN A 730 -5.41 7.18 44.30
N LEU A 731 -6.02 7.48 43.15
CA LEU A 731 -5.57 8.56 42.26
C LEU A 731 -5.70 9.93 42.93
N GLN A 732 -6.67 10.09 43.85
CA GLN A 732 -6.89 11.32 44.60
C GLN A 732 -5.72 11.71 45.52
N MET A 733 -4.83 10.76 45.87
CA MET A 733 -3.63 11.02 46.68
C MET A 733 -2.67 12.01 46.00
N LEU A 734 -2.70 12.10 44.66
CA LEU A 734 -1.90 13.05 43.89
C LEU A 734 -2.47 14.49 43.90
N ARG A 735 -3.63 14.72 44.53
CA ARG A 735 -4.28 16.04 44.71
C ARG A 735 -4.46 16.87 43.43
N GLY A 736 -4.56 16.21 42.27
CA GLY A 736 -4.74 16.88 40.97
C GLY A 736 -3.53 17.67 40.47
N MET A 737 -2.34 17.45 41.05
CA MET A 737 -1.10 18.07 40.58
C MET A 737 -0.69 17.47 39.22
N VAL A 738 -0.34 18.34 38.26
CA VAL A 738 0.21 17.92 36.97
C VAL A 738 1.72 17.83 37.11
N TYR A 739 2.28 16.62 36.99
CA TYR A 739 3.72 16.40 37.08
C TYR A 739 4.32 16.33 35.68
N THR A 740 5.36 17.14 35.45
CA THR A 740 6.14 17.14 34.22
C THR A 740 7.57 16.69 34.47
N GLU A 741 8.28 16.25 33.43
CA GLU A 741 9.70 15.86 33.55
C GLU A 741 10.60 17.01 34.02
N LYS A 742 10.20 18.27 33.81
CA LYS A 742 10.92 19.44 34.31
C LYS A 742 10.89 19.52 35.84
N ASP A 743 9.77 19.14 36.44
CA ASP A 743 9.58 19.14 37.90
C ASP A 743 10.45 18.09 38.59
N LEU A 744 10.94 17.09 37.85
CA LEU A 744 11.85 16.06 38.35
C LEU A 744 13.23 16.63 38.71
N SER A 745 13.72 17.57 37.88
CA SER A 745 14.98 18.27 38.12
C SER A 745 14.88 19.24 39.31
N GLU A 746 13.71 19.83 39.54
CA GLU A 746 13.48 20.68 40.70
C GLU A 746 13.41 19.87 42.00
N ALA A 747 12.78 18.69 41.98
CA ALA A 747 12.66 17.81 43.15
C ALA A 747 14.03 17.32 43.66
N LEU A 748 14.98 17.05 42.77
CA LEU A 748 16.34 16.60 43.13
C LEU A 748 17.24 17.73 43.67
N ASN A 749 16.98 18.98 43.27
CA ASN A 749 17.86 20.12 43.57
C ASN A 749 17.42 20.98 44.77
N LYS A 750 16.23 20.74 45.36
CA LYS A 750 15.75 21.43 46.57
C LYS A 750 15.84 20.50 47.80
N PRO A 751 16.93 20.51 48.57
CA PRO A 751 16.99 19.82 49.85
C PRO A 751 16.25 20.64 50.93
N GLU A 752 14.92 20.66 50.91
CA GLU A 752 14.15 21.21 52.04
C GLU A 752 14.06 20.14 53.14
N GLN A 753 15.03 20.13 54.05
CA GLN A 753 15.11 19.20 55.20
C GLN A 753 13.97 19.36 56.25
N LEU A 754 12.93 20.16 55.98
CA LEU A 754 11.94 20.60 56.98
C LEU A 754 10.46 20.44 56.55
N ARG A 755 10.14 19.77 55.44
CA ARG A 755 8.75 19.45 55.07
C ARG A 755 8.38 18.02 55.46
N GLU A 756 7.18 17.85 56.03
CA GLU A 756 6.58 16.53 56.26
C GLU A 756 6.38 15.78 54.94
N ASP A 757 6.53 14.45 54.98
CA ASP A 757 6.31 13.62 53.80
C ASP A 757 4.85 13.72 53.34
N THR A 758 4.66 13.94 52.04
CA THR A 758 3.34 13.93 51.44
C THR A 758 2.76 12.51 51.44
N GLU A 759 1.45 12.40 51.47
CA GLU A 759 0.72 11.13 51.42
C GLU A 759 1.21 10.15 50.33
N PRO A 760 1.46 10.58 49.06
CA PRO A 760 2.02 9.67 48.05
C PRO A 760 3.49 9.29 48.30
N GLU A 761 4.31 10.16 48.90
CA GLU A 761 5.69 9.83 49.27
C GLU A 761 5.74 8.78 50.40
N GLN A 762 4.86 8.89 51.39
CA GLN A 762 4.75 7.92 52.49
C GLN A 762 4.36 6.53 51.97
N GLU A 763 3.41 6.46 51.04
CA GLU A 763 2.94 5.20 50.44
C GLU A 763 4.03 4.51 49.61
N VAL A 764 4.80 5.27 48.82
CA VAL A 764 5.94 4.74 48.05
C VAL A 764 7.01 4.19 49.00
N LEU A 765 7.35 4.95 50.05
CA LEU A 765 8.34 4.54 51.04
C LEU A 765 7.90 3.31 51.83
N ALA A 766 6.64 3.25 52.26
CA ALA A 766 6.05 2.09 52.95
C ALA A 766 6.07 0.85 52.05
N SER A 767 5.77 0.99 50.76
CA SER A 767 5.85 -0.12 49.81
C SER A 767 7.28 -0.66 49.65
N ILE A 768 8.29 0.21 49.63
CA ILE A 768 9.70 -0.18 49.52
C ILE A 768 10.17 -0.87 50.81
N GLN A 769 9.79 -0.35 51.97
CA GLN A 769 10.09 -0.94 53.28
C GLN A 769 9.47 -2.33 53.43
N HIS A 770 8.17 -2.46 53.11
CA HIS A 770 7.48 -3.73 53.17
C HIS A 770 8.12 -4.80 52.28
N ASN A 771 8.51 -4.43 51.05
CA ASN A 771 9.22 -5.34 50.16
C ASN A 771 10.59 -5.76 50.71
N LYS A 772 11.33 -4.84 51.37
CA LYS A 772 12.60 -5.16 52.04
C LYS A 772 12.41 -6.15 53.19
N ASP A 773 11.38 -5.96 54.02
CA ASP A 773 11.07 -6.86 55.14
C ASP A 773 10.71 -8.27 54.67
N LEU A 774 10.12 -8.38 53.47
CA LEU A 774 9.82 -9.65 52.79
C LEU A 774 11.00 -10.23 52.00
N GLY A 775 12.16 -9.55 51.95
CA GLY A 775 13.33 -9.97 51.18
C GLY A 775 13.18 -9.83 49.66
N VAL A 776 12.22 -9.04 49.18
CA VAL A 776 11.94 -8.80 47.76
C VAL A 776 12.75 -7.60 47.26
N ARG A 777 13.53 -7.80 46.20
CA ARG A 777 14.27 -6.72 45.53
C ARG A 777 13.29 -5.76 44.85
N THR A 778 13.25 -4.50 45.29
CA THR A 778 12.37 -3.48 44.69
C THR A 778 13.09 -2.76 43.57
N THR A 779 12.70 -3.02 42.32
CA THR A 779 13.17 -2.24 41.17
C THR A 779 12.21 -1.09 40.88
N LEU A 780 12.71 -0.03 40.24
CA LEU A 780 11.87 1.10 39.82
C LEU A 780 10.73 0.63 38.91
N LYS A 781 10.99 -0.32 38.00
CA LYS A 781 9.95 -0.95 37.17
C LYS A 781 8.86 -1.63 37.98
N THR A 782 9.21 -2.34 39.05
CA THR A 782 8.22 -3.05 39.90
C THR A 782 7.31 -2.06 40.63
N LEU A 783 7.84 -0.91 41.08
CA LEU A 783 7.01 0.15 41.64
C LEU A 783 6.12 0.81 40.58
N ILE A 784 6.67 1.11 39.40
CA ILE A 784 5.88 1.63 38.27
C ILE A 784 4.69 0.71 37.99
N ASP A 785 4.94 -0.60 37.85
CA ASP A 785 3.89 -1.57 37.55
C ASP A 785 2.85 -1.71 38.69
N LYS A 786 3.24 -1.45 39.95
CA LYS A 786 2.31 -1.47 41.10
C LYS A 786 1.45 -0.21 41.15
N PHE A 787 2.04 0.97 40.98
CA PHE A 787 1.36 2.26 41.15
C PHE A 787 0.63 2.72 39.87
N GLU A 788 0.98 2.22 38.69
CA GLU A 788 0.21 2.44 37.45
C GLU A 788 -1.08 1.60 37.40
N ARG A 789 -1.15 0.51 38.19
CA ARG A 789 -2.30 -0.41 38.25
C ARG A 789 -3.27 -0.08 39.38
N LYS A 790 -4.40 -0.79 39.42
CA LYS A 790 -5.39 -0.70 40.51
C LYS A 790 -4.76 -1.04 41.87
N PRO A 791 -5.04 -0.27 42.94
CA PRO A 791 -6.03 0.81 43.03
C PRO A 791 -5.50 2.25 42.76
N TYR A 792 -4.24 2.43 42.34
CA TYR A 792 -3.58 3.75 42.29
C TYR A 792 -3.74 4.49 40.96
N GLY A 793 -3.43 3.87 39.82
CA GLY A 793 -3.56 4.49 38.50
C GLY A 793 -2.67 5.73 38.27
N TRP A 794 -1.58 5.89 39.04
CA TRP A 794 -0.70 7.04 38.98
C TRP A 794 0.08 7.07 37.66
N HIS A 795 0.27 8.24 37.06
CA HIS A 795 1.15 8.36 35.89
C HIS A 795 2.61 8.22 36.27
N HIS A 796 3.37 7.74 35.29
CA HIS A 796 4.81 7.58 35.33
C HIS A 796 5.55 8.80 35.93
N ALA A 797 5.24 10.03 35.49
CA ALA A 797 5.94 11.22 35.96
C ALA A 797 5.67 11.54 37.44
N ALA A 798 4.45 11.29 37.95
CA ALA A 798 4.13 11.49 39.36
C ALA A 798 4.93 10.54 40.26
N LEU A 799 5.01 9.26 39.88
CA LEU A 799 5.79 8.28 40.64
C LEU A 799 7.28 8.64 40.63
N LEU A 800 7.85 8.98 39.47
CA LEU A 800 9.25 9.37 39.36
C LEU A 800 9.56 10.63 40.20
N HIS A 801 8.64 11.60 40.24
CA HIS A 801 8.77 12.80 41.08
C HIS A 801 8.78 12.44 42.58
N ASN A 802 7.86 11.59 43.03
CA ASN A 802 7.82 11.14 44.43
C ASN A 802 9.08 10.35 44.82
N VAL A 803 9.58 9.48 43.95
CA VAL A 803 10.85 8.76 44.16
C VAL A 803 12.03 9.73 44.22
N ALA A 804 12.11 10.68 43.28
CA ALA A 804 13.15 11.71 43.24
C ALA A 804 13.18 12.58 44.51
N SER A 805 12.01 12.99 45.00
CA SER A 805 11.85 13.74 46.26
C SER A 805 12.33 12.95 47.48
N LEU A 806 11.98 11.66 47.57
CA LEU A 806 12.44 10.77 48.64
C LEU A 806 13.97 10.54 48.61
N CYS A 807 14.57 10.49 47.42
CA CYS A 807 16.02 10.40 47.25
C CYS A 807 16.71 11.70 47.70
N ALA A 808 16.18 12.86 47.28
CA ALA A 808 16.71 14.17 47.68
C ALA A 808 16.67 14.39 49.21
N ARG A 809 15.70 13.77 49.90
CA ARG A 809 15.58 13.79 51.36
C ARG A 809 16.43 12.73 52.09
N GLY A 810 17.20 11.91 51.38
CA GLY A 810 18.07 10.88 51.98
C GLY A 810 17.30 9.73 52.64
N LYS A 811 16.08 9.41 52.18
CA LYS A 811 15.29 8.28 52.71
C LYS A 811 15.43 7.01 51.85
N LEU A 812 15.82 7.17 50.59
CA LEU A 812 16.03 6.09 49.63
C LEU A 812 17.44 6.17 49.03
N GLU A 813 18.14 5.03 48.99
CA GLU A 813 19.33 4.82 48.17
C GLU A 813 18.93 4.20 46.83
N VAL A 814 19.45 4.76 45.74
CA VAL A 814 19.24 4.26 44.38
C VAL A 814 20.52 3.59 43.90
N ARG A 815 20.41 2.34 43.43
CA ARG A 815 21.55 1.57 42.91
C ARG A 815 21.34 1.09 41.49
N TRP A 816 22.40 1.09 40.69
CA TRP A 816 22.45 0.46 39.38
C TRP A 816 23.68 -0.44 39.30
N ASP A 817 23.47 -1.73 39.02
CA ASP A 817 24.52 -2.76 38.95
C ASP A 817 25.55 -2.71 40.10
N SER A 818 25.05 -2.43 41.33
CA SER A 818 25.80 -2.28 42.59
C SER A 818 26.45 -0.92 42.85
N ASN A 819 26.44 0.00 41.88
CA ASN A 819 26.90 1.37 42.05
C ASN A 819 25.78 2.25 42.60
N LEU A 820 26.11 3.12 43.56
CA LEU A 820 25.17 4.11 44.10
C LEU A 820 25.07 5.29 43.13
N LEU A 821 23.84 5.71 42.82
CA LEU A 821 23.59 6.84 41.92
C LEU A 821 23.22 8.09 42.72
N ASP A 822 23.99 9.17 42.54
CA ASP A 822 23.76 10.47 43.17
C ASP A 822 23.71 11.61 42.14
N GLY A 823 23.03 12.71 42.49
CA GLY A 823 23.03 13.96 41.73
C GLY A 823 22.58 13.83 40.26
N ASN A 824 23.42 14.26 39.33
CA ASN A 824 23.09 14.27 37.89
C ASN A 824 23.00 12.87 37.26
N GLU A 825 23.71 11.87 37.81
CA GLU A 825 23.65 10.50 37.32
C GLU A 825 22.31 9.85 37.70
N LEU A 826 21.81 10.15 38.90
CA LEU A 826 20.48 9.76 39.34
C LEU A 826 19.38 10.36 38.45
N LEU A 827 19.47 11.65 38.12
CA LEU A 827 18.50 12.30 37.22
C LEU A 827 18.46 11.61 35.86
N LYS A 828 19.63 11.34 35.25
CA LYS A 828 19.73 10.63 33.97
C LYS A 828 19.12 9.23 34.05
N ALA A 829 19.43 8.48 35.11
CA ALA A 829 18.91 7.13 35.32
C ALA A 829 17.39 7.11 35.50
N LEU A 830 16.82 8.04 36.28
CA LEU A 830 15.38 8.16 36.47
C LEU A 830 14.65 8.57 35.19
N THR A 831 15.26 9.40 34.33
CA THR A 831 14.67 9.77 33.03
C THR A 831 14.78 8.69 31.95
N ASN A 832 15.74 7.76 32.04
CA ASN A 832 15.95 6.74 31.01
C ASN A 832 15.11 5.49 31.28
N THR A 833 14.00 5.33 30.57
CA THR A 833 13.06 4.21 30.73
C THR A 833 13.69 2.83 30.54
N ARG A 834 14.79 2.72 29.76
CA ARG A 834 15.48 1.44 29.54
C ARG A 834 16.17 0.91 30.80
N ASP A 835 16.57 1.80 31.69
CA ASP A 835 17.37 1.45 32.85
C ASP A 835 16.50 1.12 34.07
N HIS A 836 15.18 1.41 34.01
CA HIS A 836 14.23 1.25 35.12
C HIS A 836 14.10 -0.18 35.65
N MET A 837 14.43 -1.20 34.84
CA MET A 837 14.46 -2.60 35.31
C MET A 837 15.69 -2.91 36.16
N ASN A 838 16.79 -2.19 35.94
CA ASN A 838 18.08 -2.42 36.60
C ASN A 838 18.29 -1.49 37.81
N ILE A 839 17.52 -0.41 37.91
CA ILE A 839 17.52 0.51 39.04
C ILE A 839 16.83 -0.13 40.25
N ILE A 840 17.58 -0.30 41.34
CA ILE A 840 17.13 -0.83 42.62
C ILE A 840 16.93 0.31 43.61
N LEU A 841 15.84 0.26 44.37
CA LEU A 841 15.52 1.21 45.42
C LEU A 841 15.59 0.50 46.77
N GLU A 842 16.44 0.98 47.66
CA GLU A 842 16.58 0.47 49.03
C GLU A 842 16.35 1.62 50.04
N PRO A 843 15.64 1.38 51.15
CA PRO A 843 15.56 2.36 52.22
C PRO A 843 16.92 2.48 52.92
N GLN A 844 17.35 3.72 53.15
CA GLN A 844 18.62 4.04 53.79
C GLN A 844 18.65 3.48 55.23
N ILE A 845 19.78 2.88 55.63
CA ILE A 845 19.97 2.30 56.97
C ILE A 845 20.74 3.31 57.82
N ASP A 846 20.17 3.76 58.92
CA ASP A 846 20.84 4.62 59.89
C ASP A 846 21.69 3.78 60.86
N PHE A 847 22.96 4.16 61.05
CA PHE A 847 23.90 3.49 61.98
C PHE A 847 24.07 4.28 63.27
N THR A 848 24.22 3.56 64.39
CA THR A 848 24.47 4.20 65.68
C THR A 848 25.90 4.73 65.79
N ALA A 849 26.10 5.83 66.52
CA ALA A 849 27.43 6.43 66.71
C ALA A 849 28.45 5.50 67.39
N SER A 850 28.00 4.49 68.16
CA SER A 850 28.86 3.48 68.80
C SER A 850 29.46 2.49 67.80
N GLN A 851 28.67 2.03 66.83
CA GLN A 851 29.11 1.11 65.77
C GLN A 851 30.21 1.74 64.90
N VAL A 852 30.04 3.03 64.55
CA VAL A 852 31.05 3.77 63.78
C VAL A 852 32.36 3.90 64.55
N ARG A 853 32.33 4.13 65.87
CA ARG A 853 33.56 4.22 66.69
C ARG A 853 34.29 2.89 66.81
N ALA A 854 33.57 1.78 66.99
CA ALA A 854 34.16 0.45 67.09
C ALA A 854 34.91 0.06 65.81
N LEU A 855 34.31 0.30 64.64
CA LEU A 855 34.97 0.03 63.36
C LEU A 855 36.21 0.91 63.15
N LYS A 856 36.20 2.18 63.59
CA LYS A 856 37.39 3.04 63.52
C LYS A 856 38.56 2.47 64.33
N LYS A 857 38.27 1.97 65.54
CA LYS A 857 39.28 1.38 66.42
C LYS A 857 39.88 0.13 65.77
N LEU A 858 39.03 -0.80 65.33
CA LEU A 858 39.47 -2.02 64.64
C LEU A 858 40.29 -1.72 63.38
N TYR A 859 39.87 -0.74 62.57
CA TYR A 859 40.62 -0.32 61.38
C TYR A 859 42.04 0.13 61.76
N THR A 860 42.17 0.95 62.80
CA THR A 860 43.48 1.43 63.25
C THR A 860 44.34 0.32 63.84
N ASP A 861 43.77 -0.57 64.66
CA ASP A 861 44.51 -1.65 65.28
C ASP A 861 44.95 -2.73 64.25
N PHE A 862 44.10 -3.02 63.27
CA PHE A 862 44.38 -4.05 62.25
C PHE A 862 45.24 -3.55 61.08
N PHE A 863 45.11 -2.30 60.63
CA PHE A 863 45.93 -1.78 59.51
C PHE A 863 47.13 -0.92 59.94
N ASN A 864 47.22 -0.54 61.23
CA ASN A 864 48.20 0.43 61.74
C ASN A 864 48.10 1.82 61.06
N GLU A 865 46.89 2.21 60.63
CA GLU A 865 46.61 3.48 59.94
C GLU A 865 45.42 4.23 60.59
N PRO A 866 45.40 5.57 60.59
CA PRO A 866 44.27 6.33 61.12
C PRO A 866 43.00 6.08 60.28
N ALA A 867 41.86 5.95 60.95
CA ALA A 867 40.59 5.70 60.27
C ALA A 867 40.22 6.83 59.28
N PRO A 868 39.83 6.50 58.04
CA PRO A 868 39.87 7.45 56.92
C PRO A 868 38.64 8.36 56.78
N SER A 869 37.57 8.17 57.58
CA SER A 869 36.39 9.04 57.59
C SER A 869 35.56 8.88 58.87
N GLY A 870 34.76 9.89 59.22
CA GLY A 870 33.73 9.84 60.25
C GLY A 870 32.35 9.39 59.79
N ASP A 871 32.13 9.34 58.48
CA ASP A 871 30.91 8.84 57.86
C ASP A 871 30.88 7.29 57.89
N ALA A 872 29.79 6.71 58.39
CA ALA A 872 29.59 5.28 58.51
C ALA A 872 29.76 4.56 57.16
N LYS A 873 29.17 5.08 56.09
CA LYS A 873 29.18 4.45 54.77
C LYS A 873 30.58 4.43 54.17
N LEU A 874 31.24 5.59 54.22
CA LEU A 874 32.59 5.76 53.66
C LEU A 874 33.64 4.98 54.46
N LEU A 875 33.46 4.85 55.79
CA LEU A 875 34.31 4.05 56.65
C LEU A 875 34.20 2.54 56.33
N GLY A 876 32.97 2.02 56.18
CA GLY A 876 32.74 0.62 55.81
C GLY A 876 33.33 0.26 54.44
N GLN A 877 33.13 1.13 53.43
CA GLN A 877 33.70 0.93 52.10
C GLN A 877 35.23 0.91 52.10
N LYS A 878 35.87 1.87 52.79
CA LYS A 878 37.34 1.93 52.87
C LYS A 878 37.93 0.75 53.65
N THR A 879 37.22 0.23 54.64
CA THR A 879 37.63 -0.99 55.34
C THR A 879 37.63 -2.19 54.40
N ALA A 880 36.61 -2.32 53.55
CA ALA A 880 36.55 -3.37 52.52
C ALA A 880 37.73 -3.29 51.55
N THR A 881 38.07 -2.07 51.09
CA THR A 881 39.19 -1.85 50.17
C THR A 881 40.52 -2.19 50.84
N ALA A 882 40.74 -1.77 52.09
CA ALA A 882 41.96 -2.08 52.83
C ALA A 882 42.17 -3.59 53.06
N ILE A 883 41.08 -4.35 53.30
CA ILE A 883 41.14 -5.83 53.38
C ILE A 883 41.52 -6.42 52.02
N SER A 884 40.94 -5.94 50.92
CA SER A 884 41.27 -6.41 49.57
C SER A 884 42.73 -6.12 49.22
N ASP A 885 43.20 -4.90 49.47
CA ASP A 885 44.59 -4.51 49.24
C ASP A 885 45.57 -5.35 50.07
N LEU A 886 45.20 -5.70 51.31
CA LEU A 886 46.00 -6.60 52.15
C LEU A 886 46.06 -8.01 51.56
N ILE A 887 44.93 -8.57 51.09
CA ILE A 887 44.89 -9.88 50.43
C ILE A 887 45.80 -9.88 49.19
N ASP A 888 45.69 -8.86 48.33
CA ASP A 888 46.50 -8.74 47.12
C ASP A 888 47.99 -8.63 47.45
N ARG A 889 48.35 -7.85 48.48
CA ARG A 889 49.73 -7.76 48.97
C ARG A 889 50.26 -9.10 49.48
N LEU A 890 49.45 -9.88 50.19
CA LEU A 890 49.86 -11.20 50.70
C LEU A 890 49.97 -12.25 49.59
N GLU A 891 49.10 -12.19 48.58
CA GLU A 891 49.15 -13.08 47.41
C GLU A 891 50.33 -12.78 46.48
N ALA A 892 50.76 -11.52 46.40
CA ALA A 892 51.94 -11.11 45.64
C ALA A 892 53.27 -11.66 46.22
N LEU A 893 53.29 -12.11 47.49
CA LEU A 893 54.48 -12.68 48.11
C LEU A 893 54.80 -14.04 47.49
N SER A 894 55.99 -14.16 46.87
CA SER A 894 56.45 -15.40 46.23
C SER A 894 56.84 -16.46 47.27
N THR A 895 55.87 -17.18 47.82
CA THR A 895 56.07 -18.12 48.94
C THR A 895 56.17 -19.59 48.54
N SER A 896 56.18 -19.91 47.24
CA SER A 896 56.04 -21.27 46.71
C SER A 896 57.11 -22.28 47.15
N HIS A 897 58.30 -21.81 47.54
CA HIS A 897 59.44 -22.65 47.92
C HIS A 897 59.72 -22.66 49.44
N TYR A 898 58.88 -22.01 50.24
CA TYR A 898 59.01 -21.95 51.70
C TYR A 898 58.01 -22.89 52.40
N PRO A 899 58.41 -23.50 53.53
CA PRO A 899 57.57 -24.49 54.23
C PRO A 899 56.33 -23.89 54.92
N PHE A 900 56.29 -22.56 55.16
CA PHE A 900 55.14 -21.88 55.78
C PHE A 900 54.02 -21.48 54.80
N LYS A 901 54.13 -21.84 53.51
CA LYS A 901 53.15 -21.50 52.46
C LYS A 901 51.71 -21.82 52.87
N GLU A 902 51.48 -23.01 53.44
CA GLU A 902 50.13 -23.45 53.82
C GLU A 902 49.50 -22.56 54.91
N LYS A 903 50.32 -22.09 55.87
CA LYS A 903 49.87 -21.18 56.93
C LYS A 903 49.46 -19.82 56.36
N LEU A 904 50.24 -19.27 55.42
CA LEU A 904 49.87 -18.02 54.74
C LEU A 904 48.61 -18.19 53.89
N SER A 905 48.47 -19.31 53.17
CA SER A 905 47.25 -19.57 52.38
C SER A 905 46.00 -19.72 53.24
N SER A 906 46.12 -20.28 54.45
CA SER A 906 45.01 -20.38 55.41
C SER A 906 44.60 -18.99 55.93
N ALA A 907 45.58 -18.13 56.24
CA ALA A 907 45.31 -16.74 56.63
C ALA A 907 44.63 -15.95 55.51
N ILE A 908 45.11 -16.06 54.27
CA ILE A 908 44.47 -15.45 53.10
C ILE A 908 43.05 -15.98 52.90
N ALA A 909 42.83 -17.29 53.04
CA ALA A 909 41.49 -17.87 52.94
C ALA A 909 40.53 -17.31 53.98
N ARG A 910 41.00 -17.10 55.23
CA ARG A 910 40.20 -16.45 56.28
C ARG A 910 39.87 -15.00 55.93
N LEU A 911 40.84 -14.20 55.47
CA LEU A 911 40.60 -12.82 55.02
C LEU A 911 39.62 -12.76 53.84
N ARG A 912 39.67 -13.73 52.91
CA ARG A 912 38.69 -13.82 51.81
C ARG A 912 37.26 -14.06 52.30
N THR A 913 37.05 -14.71 53.45
CA THR A 913 35.68 -14.91 54.00
C THR A 913 35.00 -13.60 54.42
N ILE A 914 35.79 -12.59 54.79
CA ILE A 914 35.33 -11.27 55.23
C ILE A 914 35.47 -10.19 54.13
N ASN A 915 36.09 -10.54 52.99
CA ASN A 915 36.19 -9.65 51.83
C ASN A 915 34.89 -9.64 51.01
N GLY A 916 34.58 -8.51 50.37
CA GLY A 916 33.42 -8.37 49.48
C GLY A 916 32.05 -8.33 50.17
N LYS A 917 31.99 -8.00 51.46
CA LYS A 917 30.72 -7.84 52.19
C LYS A 917 30.16 -6.42 52.01
N PRO A 918 28.84 -6.20 52.20
CA PRO A 918 28.26 -4.85 52.15
C PRO A 918 28.83 -3.94 53.25
N TYR A 919 28.89 -2.62 53.00
CA TYR A 919 29.47 -1.66 53.97
C TYR A 919 28.83 -1.73 55.37
N ALA A 920 27.52 -2.03 55.42
CA ALA A 920 26.76 -2.21 56.66
C ALA A 920 27.28 -3.38 57.51
N TRP A 921 27.71 -4.48 56.87
CA TRP A 921 28.21 -5.68 57.56
C TRP A 921 29.51 -5.41 58.32
N TYR A 922 30.37 -4.53 57.78
CA TYR A 922 31.60 -4.12 58.46
C TYR A 922 31.32 -3.30 59.73
N LEU A 923 30.19 -2.57 59.78
CA LEU A 923 29.77 -1.80 60.95
C LEU A 923 29.03 -2.63 62.00
N THR A 924 28.64 -3.87 61.68
CA THR A 924 27.84 -4.73 62.58
C THR A 924 28.55 -6.01 62.98
N ASP A 925 28.95 -6.83 62.00
CA ASP A 925 29.36 -8.21 62.21
C ASP A 925 30.87 -8.40 62.21
N LEU A 926 31.63 -7.58 61.49
CA LEU A 926 33.10 -7.60 61.55
C LEU A 926 33.61 -7.35 62.98
N ILE A 927 32.94 -6.45 63.71
CA ILE A 927 33.28 -6.10 65.11
C ILE A 927 33.21 -7.35 66.02
N LYS A 928 32.34 -8.32 65.72
CA LYS A 928 32.23 -9.56 66.52
C LYS A 928 33.42 -10.49 66.33
N GLN A 929 34.27 -10.26 65.32
CA GLN A 929 35.44 -11.07 64.99
C GLN A 929 36.76 -10.30 65.22
N GLU A 930 36.72 -9.18 65.97
CA GLU A 930 37.89 -8.31 66.26
C GLU A 930 39.08 -9.12 66.81
N ASP A 931 38.88 -9.89 67.88
CA ASP A 931 39.97 -10.63 68.56
C ASP A 931 40.64 -11.65 67.62
N GLU A 932 39.85 -12.45 66.89
CA GLU A 932 40.37 -13.46 65.97
C GLU A 932 41.18 -12.86 64.81
N LEU A 933 40.78 -11.68 64.33
CA LEU A 933 41.49 -10.99 63.24
C LEU A 933 42.82 -10.41 63.74
N LEU A 934 42.82 -9.79 64.93
CA LEU A 934 44.06 -9.28 65.54
C LEU A 934 45.05 -10.42 65.82
N ASP A 935 44.58 -11.57 66.34
CA ASP A 935 45.41 -12.77 66.54
C ASP A 935 46.01 -13.27 65.21
N LEU A 936 45.21 -13.32 64.15
CA LEU A 936 45.67 -13.74 62.81
C LEU A 936 46.79 -12.82 62.29
N LYS A 937 46.65 -11.51 62.52
CA LYS A 937 47.64 -10.51 62.14
C LYS A 937 48.95 -10.70 62.90
N GLU A 938 48.90 -10.70 64.23
CA GLU A 938 50.10 -10.72 65.09
C GLU A 938 50.85 -12.05 65.00
N GLN A 939 50.13 -13.17 64.95
CA GLN A 939 50.77 -14.49 65.03
C GLN A 939 51.26 -15.00 63.67
N THR A 940 50.66 -14.55 62.56
CA THR A 940 50.88 -15.16 61.24
C THR A 940 51.24 -14.14 60.17
N ILE A 941 50.42 -13.10 59.96
CA ILE A 941 50.61 -12.17 58.83
C ILE A 941 51.87 -11.31 59.02
N ASP A 942 51.99 -10.62 60.15
CA ASP A 942 53.10 -9.69 60.41
C ASP A 942 54.47 -10.39 60.47
N PRO A 943 54.62 -11.54 61.15
CA PRO A 943 55.89 -12.28 61.16
C PRO A 943 56.31 -12.79 59.76
N ILE A 944 55.37 -13.27 58.95
CA ILE A 944 55.66 -13.74 57.58
C ILE A 944 56.03 -12.58 56.67
N CYS A 945 55.32 -11.45 56.75
CA CYS A 945 55.67 -10.23 56.03
C CYS A 945 57.06 -9.72 56.41
N THR A 946 57.39 -9.74 57.71
CA THR A 946 58.73 -9.36 58.20
C THR A 946 59.81 -10.30 57.69
N PHE A 947 59.54 -11.61 57.65
CA PHE A 947 60.45 -12.60 57.08
C PHE A 947 60.71 -12.34 55.59
N MET A 948 59.64 -12.17 54.80
CA MET A 948 59.70 -12.02 53.34
C MET A 948 60.34 -10.71 52.89
N ASN A 949 60.15 -9.63 53.66
CA ASN A 949 60.70 -8.31 53.36
C ASN A 949 62.06 -8.06 54.04
N GLY A 950 62.51 -8.95 54.93
CA GLY A 950 63.70 -8.78 55.75
C GLY A 950 64.94 -9.56 55.28
N LEU A 951 66.00 -9.47 56.09
CA LEU A 951 67.26 -10.22 55.89
C LEU A 951 67.09 -11.75 56.07
N GLN A 952 66.03 -12.17 56.76
CA GLN A 952 65.72 -13.57 57.05
C GLN A 952 65.48 -14.38 55.77
N ARG A 953 64.73 -13.82 54.80
CA ARG A 953 64.57 -14.41 53.47
C ARG A 953 65.90 -14.70 52.78
N LYS A 954 66.81 -13.73 52.76
CA LYS A 954 68.14 -13.90 52.15
C LYS A 954 68.94 -15.02 52.80
N ILE A 955 68.86 -15.15 54.13
CA ILE A 955 69.56 -16.21 54.87
C ILE A 955 68.99 -17.59 54.48
N PHE A 956 67.66 -17.73 54.43
CA PHE A 956 67.00 -18.97 54.02
C PHE A 956 67.35 -19.36 52.58
N ASP A 957 67.24 -18.42 51.64
CA ASP A 957 67.51 -18.65 50.22
C ASP A 957 68.99 -19.04 50.00
N CYS A 958 69.93 -18.34 50.66
CA CYS A 958 71.35 -18.67 50.60
C CYS A 958 71.65 -20.05 51.18
N ALA A 959 71.01 -20.44 52.28
CA ALA A 959 71.17 -21.76 52.89
C ALA A 959 70.63 -22.86 51.96
N GLN A 960 69.44 -22.68 51.39
CA GLN A 960 68.83 -23.64 50.47
C GLN A 960 69.65 -23.79 49.17
N ALA A 961 70.15 -22.67 48.62
CA ALA A 961 71.03 -22.70 47.44
C ALA A 961 72.36 -23.39 47.73
N PHE A 962 72.95 -23.14 48.91
CA PHE A 962 74.19 -23.78 49.33
C PHE A 962 74.03 -25.29 49.51
N VAL A 963 72.93 -25.74 50.11
CA VAL A 963 72.61 -27.18 50.23
C VAL A 963 72.49 -27.84 48.85
N LYS A 964 71.81 -27.19 47.90
CA LYS A 964 71.72 -27.71 46.52
C LYS A 964 73.06 -27.71 45.78
N GLU A 965 73.88 -26.66 45.90
CA GLU A 965 75.18 -26.57 45.21
C GLU A 965 76.15 -27.65 45.70
N GLN A 966 76.10 -27.99 47.00
CA GLN A 966 77.07 -28.88 47.65
C GLN A 966 76.54 -30.29 47.92
N GLU A 967 75.35 -30.63 47.41
CA GLU A 967 74.70 -31.93 47.62
C GLU A 967 75.61 -33.12 47.32
N ALA A 968 76.30 -33.08 46.17
CA ALA A 968 77.24 -34.12 45.75
C ALA A 968 78.50 -34.23 46.64
N ASN A 969 78.84 -33.16 47.37
CA ASN A 969 80.00 -33.14 48.27
C ASN A 969 79.65 -33.67 49.68
N PHE A 970 78.39 -33.59 50.12
CA PHE A 970 77.98 -33.99 51.48
C PHE A 970 78.25 -35.47 51.78
N TRP A 971 77.99 -36.37 50.84
CA TRP A 971 78.31 -37.79 50.94
C TRP A 971 79.80 -38.04 51.25
N ARG A 972 80.69 -37.18 50.76
CA ARG A 972 82.15 -37.31 50.91
C ARG A 972 82.66 -36.70 52.20
N VAL A 973 81.99 -35.67 52.72
CA VAL A 973 82.42 -34.90 53.90
C VAL A 973 81.81 -35.45 55.20
N ASN A 974 80.64 -36.10 55.13
CA ASN A 974 79.99 -36.80 56.25
C ASN A 974 79.80 -35.93 57.51
N ALA A 975 79.29 -34.70 57.32
CA ALA A 975 79.17 -33.67 58.35
C ALA A 975 77.79 -33.71 59.06
N PRO A 976 77.69 -33.86 60.39
CA PRO A 976 76.42 -33.92 61.13
C PRO A 976 75.59 -32.62 61.10
N GLN A 977 76.20 -31.50 60.75
CA GLN A 977 75.57 -30.17 60.67
C GLN A 977 74.58 -30.09 59.49
N GLU A 978 74.76 -30.90 58.44
CA GLU A 978 73.87 -30.98 57.27
C GLU A 978 72.42 -31.30 57.66
N LYS A 979 72.22 -32.32 58.50
CA LYS A 979 70.88 -32.76 58.93
C LYS A 979 70.11 -31.65 59.64
N LYS A 980 70.78 -30.90 60.52
CA LYS A 980 70.18 -29.78 61.26
C LYS A 980 69.82 -28.60 60.35
N VAL A 981 70.61 -28.34 59.31
CA VAL A 981 70.30 -27.31 58.30
C VAL A 981 69.06 -27.71 57.51
N GLN A 982 68.95 -28.99 57.09
CA GLN A 982 67.78 -29.49 56.38
C GLN A 982 66.51 -29.49 57.25
N GLU A 983 66.61 -29.82 58.54
CA GLU A 983 65.49 -29.74 59.49
C GLU A 983 64.93 -28.32 59.60
N ILE A 984 65.79 -27.30 59.73
CA ILE A 984 65.35 -25.89 59.81
C ILE A 984 64.75 -25.42 58.47
N LEU A 985 65.30 -25.87 57.34
CA LEU A 985 64.76 -25.54 56.01
C LEU A 985 63.39 -26.20 55.74
N ALA A 986 63.05 -27.29 56.43
CA ALA A 986 61.78 -27.99 56.31
C ALA A 986 60.72 -27.55 57.35
N ASP A 987 61.10 -26.79 58.38
CA ASP A 987 60.21 -26.36 59.48
C ASP A 987 59.19 -25.29 59.02
N PRO A 988 57.86 -25.55 59.10
CA PRO A 988 56.83 -24.56 58.78
C PRO A 988 56.80 -23.33 59.70
N ASP A 989 57.50 -23.35 60.84
CA ASP A 989 57.65 -22.21 61.75
C ASP A 989 59.05 -21.57 61.67
N CYS A 990 59.79 -21.81 60.58
CA CYS A 990 61.15 -21.29 60.40
C CYS A 990 61.24 -19.74 60.42
N PHE A 991 60.14 -19.04 60.16
CA PHE A 991 60.06 -17.58 60.23
C PHE A 991 59.98 -17.02 61.66
N ARG A 992 59.86 -17.88 62.68
CA ARG A 992 59.72 -17.49 64.09
C ARG A 992 61.03 -17.62 64.86
N GLY A 993 61.22 -16.73 65.83
CA GLY A 993 62.34 -16.76 66.77
C GLY A 993 63.72 -16.65 66.09
N ASP A 994 64.72 -17.34 66.65
CA ASP A 994 66.12 -17.21 66.25
C ASP A 994 66.59 -18.25 65.21
N ARG A 995 65.64 -18.95 64.57
CA ARG A 995 65.92 -20.07 63.65
C ARG A 995 66.79 -19.66 62.45
N MET A 996 66.62 -18.45 61.93
CA MET A 996 67.42 -17.95 60.81
C MET A 996 68.87 -17.60 61.20
N GLN A 997 69.13 -17.11 62.42
CA GLN A 997 70.51 -16.91 62.87
C GLN A 997 71.22 -18.25 63.05
N GLN A 998 70.54 -19.22 63.66
CA GLN A 998 71.05 -20.60 63.79
C GLN A 998 71.36 -21.23 62.43
N LEU A 999 70.48 -21.05 61.44
CA LEU A 999 70.69 -21.53 60.08
C LEU A 999 71.95 -20.93 59.43
N LYS A 1000 72.17 -19.61 59.60
CA LYS A 1000 73.35 -18.92 59.08
C LYS A 1000 74.64 -19.48 59.68
N GLU A 1001 74.70 -19.66 61.00
CA GLU A 1001 75.89 -20.19 61.67
C GLU A 1001 76.21 -21.63 61.25
N LEU A 1002 75.20 -22.48 61.11
CA LEU A 1002 75.37 -23.87 60.69
C LEU A 1002 75.88 -23.96 59.24
N VAL A 1003 75.36 -23.14 58.34
CA VAL A 1003 75.80 -23.08 56.93
C VAL A 1003 77.24 -22.58 56.81
N THR A 1004 77.65 -21.59 57.62
CA THR A 1004 79.04 -21.10 57.62
C THR A 1004 80.01 -22.20 58.03
N LYS A 1005 79.72 -22.94 59.11
CA LYS A 1005 80.55 -24.07 59.55
C LYS A 1005 80.64 -25.18 58.50
N LEU A 1006 79.51 -25.52 57.88
CA LEU A 1006 79.46 -26.55 56.84
C LEU A 1006 80.26 -26.15 55.59
N ARG A 1007 80.28 -24.86 55.24
CA ARG A 1007 81.08 -24.32 54.13
C ARG A 1007 82.58 -24.43 54.37
N GLU A 1008 83.05 -24.13 55.57
CA GLU A 1008 84.47 -24.24 55.93
C GLU A 1008 84.95 -25.69 55.80
N GLU A 1009 84.15 -26.65 56.26
CA GLU A 1009 84.49 -28.09 56.23
C GLU A 1009 84.62 -28.62 54.79
N ILE A 1010 83.69 -28.25 53.90
CA ILE A 1010 83.74 -28.64 52.48
C ILE A 1010 84.92 -28.01 51.76
N THR A 1011 85.16 -26.71 51.98
CA THR A 1011 86.25 -25.98 51.33
C THR A 1011 87.61 -26.58 51.71
N THR A 1012 87.78 -26.95 52.98
CA THR A 1012 89.00 -27.60 53.48
C THR A 1012 89.26 -28.94 52.78
N ARG A 1013 88.20 -29.73 52.57
CA ARG A 1013 88.31 -31.03 51.89
C ARG A 1013 88.57 -30.89 50.39
N LEU A 1014 87.93 -29.92 49.73
CA LEU A 1014 88.10 -29.64 48.30
C LEU A 1014 89.54 -29.24 47.98
N ASN A 1015 90.11 -28.29 48.73
CA ASN A 1015 91.46 -27.78 48.48
C ASN A 1015 92.52 -28.88 48.58
N ARG A 1016 92.38 -29.78 49.56
CA ARG A 1016 93.28 -30.93 49.73
C ARG A 1016 93.30 -31.85 48.51
N GLU A 1017 92.14 -32.11 47.90
CA GLU A 1017 92.04 -32.99 46.73
C GLU A 1017 92.56 -32.32 45.45
N ILE A 1018 92.42 -30.99 45.34
CA ILE A 1018 93.03 -30.20 44.25
C ILE A 1018 94.56 -30.25 44.35
N GLU A 1019 95.13 -30.03 45.55
CA GLU A 1019 96.57 -30.09 45.78
C GLU A 1019 97.15 -31.46 45.41
N ASP A 1020 96.50 -32.55 45.84
CA ASP A 1020 96.91 -33.92 45.51
C ASP A 1020 96.88 -34.21 43.99
N ALA A 1021 95.88 -33.70 43.26
CA ALA A 1021 95.76 -33.89 41.82
C ALA A 1021 96.81 -33.11 41.02
N VAL A 1022 97.04 -31.85 41.39
CA VAL A 1022 98.03 -30.99 40.72
C VAL A 1022 99.45 -31.52 40.93
N ALA A 1023 99.79 -31.99 42.13
CA ALA A 1023 101.11 -32.54 42.43
C ALA A 1023 101.49 -33.71 41.50
N ILE A 1024 100.52 -34.56 41.12
CA ILE A 1024 100.78 -35.71 40.25
C ILE A 1024 100.92 -35.30 38.78
N ILE A 1025 100.12 -34.35 38.31
CA ILE A 1025 100.23 -33.84 36.94
C ILE A 1025 101.58 -33.14 36.72
N GLU A 1026 102.06 -32.37 37.70
CA GLU A 1026 103.39 -31.76 37.65
C GLU A 1026 104.53 -32.79 37.69
N SER A 1027 104.35 -33.90 38.42
CA SER A 1027 105.30 -35.03 38.38
C SER A 1027 105.41 -35.63 36.98
N LEU A 1028 104.28 -35.81 36.28
CA LEU A 1028 104.24 -36.31 34.91
C LEU A 1028 104.83 -35.32 33.90
N ARG A 1029 104.55 -34.02 34.06
CA ARG A 1029 105.16 -32.93 33.27
C ARG A 1029 106.67 -33.00 33.32
N SER A 1030 107.20 -33.11 34.54
CA SER A 1030 108.64 -33.20 34.79
C SER A 1030 109.28 -34.41 34.11
N LYS A 1031 108.60 -35.57 34.09
CA LYS A 1031 109.07 -36.77 33.38
C LYS A 1031 109.11 -36.59 31.86
N LEU A 1032 108.08 -35.96 31.27
CA LEU A 1032 108.01 -35.75 29.82
C LEU A 1032 109.08 -34.74 29.34
N PHE A 1033 109.32 -33.69 30.13
CA PHE A 1033 110.28 -32.65 29.78
C PHE A 1033 111.73 -33.12 29.89
N ALA A 1034 112.01 -34.16 30.68
CA ALA A 1034 113.34 -34.74 30.83
C ALA A 1034 113.76 -35.66 29.66
N THR A 1035 112.85 -35.98 28.73
CA THR A 1035 113.14 -36.85 27.58
C THR A 1035 113.92 -36.10 26.49
N ALA A 1036 114.91 -36.76 25.88
CA ALA A 1036 115.80 -36.14 24.90
C ALA A 1036 115.05 -35.60 23.67
N GLU A 1037 113.98 -36.28 23.26
CA GLU A 1037 113.15 -35.93 22.11
C GLU A 1037 112.40 -34.60 22.31
N PHE A 1038 112.02 -34.25 23.55
CA PHE A 1038 111.38 -32.98 23.86
C PHE A 1038 112.32 -31.79 23.61
N HIS A 1039 113.61 -31.94 23.91
CA HIS A 1039 114.60 -30.90 23.71
C HIS A 1039 114.96 -30.65 22.24
N VAL A 1040 114.64 -31.57 21.34
CA VAL A 1040 114.87 -31.45 19.88
C VAL A 1040 113.73 -30.69 19.17
N LEU A 1041 112.58 -30.52 19.82
CA LEU A 1041 111.43 -29.79 19.28
C LEU A 1041 111.71 -28.27 19.19
N SER A 1042 110.98 -27.60 18.29
CA SER A 1042 111.04 -26.13 18.17
C SER A 1042 110.54 -25.44 19.44
N SER A 1043 111.04 -24.23 19.74
CA SER A 1043 110.64 -23.47 20.94
C SER A 1043 109.13 -23.22 21.02
N GLY A 1044 108.45 -23.07 19.87
CA GLY A 1044 106.99 -22.96 19.79
C GLY A 1044 106.29 -24.23 20.28
N GLN A 1045 106.73 -25.41 19.85
CA GLN A 1045 106.13 -26.69 20.22
C GLN A 1045 106.39 -27.07 21.69
N GLN A 1046 107.57 -26.75 22.22
CA GLN A 1046 107.85 -26.92 23.65
C GLN A 1046 106.89 -26.07 24.52
N THR A 1047 106.60 -24.85 24.08
CA THR A 1047 105.68 -23.94 24.78
C THR A 1047 104.23 -24.44 24.69
N GLU A 1048 103.81 -24.98 23.55
CA GLU A 1048 102.47 -25.52 23.35
C GLU A 1048 102.19 -26.75 24.25
N ILE A 1049 103.13 -27.68 24.33
CA ILE A 1049 103.01 -28.84 25.21
C ILE A 1049 103.01 -28.39 26.69
N ALA A 1050 103.87 -27.45 27.06
CA ALA A 1050 103.87 -26.88 28.41
C ALA A 1050 102.54 -26.22 28.77
N SER A 1051 101.96 -25.47 27.83
CA SER A 1051 100.66 -24.83 28.03
C SER A 1051 99.53 -25.84 28.24
N SER A 1052 99.62 -27.03 27.64
CA SER A 1052 98.59 -28.08 27.81
C SER A 1052 98.53 -28.61 29.25
N PHE A 1053 99.69 -28.77 29.92
CA PHE A 1053 99.73 -29.13 31.35
C PHE A 1053 99.18 -27.98 32.22
N ASP A 1054 99.58 -26.74 31.92
CA ASP A 1054 99.14 -25.56 32.66
C ASP A 1054 97.62 -25.33 32.55
N GLU A 1055 97.05 -25.54 31.37
CA GLU A 1055 95.60 -25.49 31.15
C GLU A 1055 94.89 -26.58 31.93
N TYR A 1056 95.40 -27.82 31.95
CA TYR A 1056 94.75 -28.91 32.68
C TYR A 1056 94.78 -28.71 34.20
N ILE A 1057 95.91 -28.21 34.74
CA ILE A 1057 96.04 -27.81 36.14
C ILE A 1057 95.06 -26.68 36.48
N LYS A 1058 94.94 -25.68 35.60
CA LYS A 1058 93.98 -24.57 35.76
C LYS A 1058 92.54 -25.08 35.79
N VAL A 1059 92.20 -26.05 34.94
CA VAL A 1059 90.86 -26.67 34.92
C VAL A 1059 90.57 -27.40 36.23
N ILE A 1060 91.53 -28.15 36.78
CA ILE A 1060 91.37 -28.87 38.06
C ILE A 1060 91.23 -27.91 39.23
N LYS A 1061 92.05 -26.85 39.31
CA LYS A 1061 91.96 -25.83 40.36
C LYS A 1061 90.61 -25.11 40.40
N ASN A 1062 89.89 -25.06 39.28
CA ASN A 1062 88.59 -24.41 39.18
C ASN A 1062 87.41 -25.37 39.42
N GLN A 1063 87.65 -26.66 39.70
CA GLN A 1063 86.56 -27.60 39.98
C GLN A 1063 86.05 -27.47 41.41
N LYS A 1064 84.72 -27.47 41.55
CA LYS A 1064 84.01 -27.38 42.84
C LYS A 1064 83.52 -28.74 43.38
N LEU A 1065 83.67 -29.80 42.59
CA LEU A 1065 83.22 -31.14 42.93
C LEU A 1065 84.40 -32.05 43.19
N ILE A 1066 84.44 -32.65 44.38
CA ILE A 1066 85.53 -33.54 44.80
C ILE A 1066 85.64 -34.76 43.86
N ALA A 1067 84.51 -35.27 43.36
CA ALA A 1067 84.48 -36.41 42.43
C ALA A 1067 85.12 -36.08 41.07
N VAL A 1068 84.79 -34.91 40.50
CA VAL A 1068 85.28 -34.50 39.17
C VAL A 1068 86.79 -34.22 39.18
N ILE A 1069 87.32 -33.72 40.29
CA ILE A 1069 88.78 -33.52 40.47
C ILE A 1069 89.52 -34.85 40.35
N ARG A 1070 89.01 -35.91 41.01
CA ARG A 1070 89.61 -37.24 40.96
C ARG A 1070 89.50 -37.87 39.58
N ASP A 1071 88.35 -37.79 38.93
CA ASP A 1071 88.15 -38.36 37.59
C ASP A 1071 89.06 -37.68 36.56
N ARG A 1072 89.16 -36.34 36.59
CA ARG A 1072 90.04 -35.59 35.68
C ARG A 1072 91.52 -35.90 35.91
N LYS A 1073 91.93 -36.07 37.16
CA LYS A 1073 93.28 -36.53 37.49
C LYS A 1073 93.56 -37.89 36.83
N SER A 1074 92.66 -38.86 37.00
CA SER A 1074 92.82 -40.19 36.39
C SER A 1074 92.79 -40.15 34.86
N TYR A 1075 91.94 -39.33 34.26
CA TYR A 1075 91.88 -39.14 32.81
C TYR A 1075 93.20 -38.60 32.25
N PHE A 1076 93.77 -37.59 32.92
CA PHE A 1076 95.03 -37.01 32.50
C PHE A 1076 96.17 -38.03 32.54
N GLU A 1077 96.24 -38.85 33.59
CA GLU A 1077 97.25 -39.91 33.74
C GLU A 1077 97.17 -40.97 32.62
N GLN A 1078 95.96 -41.32 32.18
CA GLN A 1078 95.72 -42.46 31.29
C GLN A 1078 95.67 -42.11 29.80
N GLU A 1079 95.06 -40.98 29.44
CA GLU A 1079 94.81 -40.63 28.04
C GLU A 1079 95.62 -39.41 27.59
N GLU A 1080 95.45 -38.27 28.27
CA GLU A 1080 96.00 -37.00 27.75
C GLU A 1080 97.52 -36.96 27.85
N TYR A 1081 98.10 -37.56 28.90
CA TYR A 1081 99.55 -37.70 29.00
C TYR A 1081 100.15 -38.55 27.86
N GLU A 1082 99.48 -39.64 27.46
CA GLU A 1082 99.93 -40.48 26.35
C GLU A 1082 99.83 -39.75 25.01
N ARG A 1083 98.76 -38.97 24.79
CA ARG A 1083 98.62 -38.14 23.60
C ARG A 1083 99.74 -37.11 23.48
N LEU A 1084 100.03 -36.38 24.56
CA LEU A 1084 101.11 -35.39 24.58
C LEU A 1084 102.46 -36.07 24.35
N ARG A 1085 102.65 -37.29 24.86
CA ARG A 1085 103.83 -38.11 24.59
C ARG A 1085 103.95 -38.43 23.10
N GLN A 1086 102.90 -38.93 22.44
CA GLN A 1086 102.94 -39.24 21.00
C GLN A 1086 103.35 -38.04 20.13
N ILE A 1087 102.85 -36.84 20.44
CA ILE A 1087 103.23 -35.61 19.72
C ILE A 1087 104.73 -35.33 19.84
N VAL A 1088 105.31 -35.53 21.03
CA VAL A 1088 106.76 -35.36 21.24
C VAL A 1088 107.57 -36.33 20.40
N PHE A 1089 107.14 -37.58 20.26
CA PHE A 1089 107.89 -38.63 19.57
C PHE A 1089 107.68 -38.69 18.04
N CYS A 1090 106.59 -38.12 17.50
CA CYS A 1090 106.25 -38.20 16.07
C CYS A 1090 106.67 -37.00 15.21
N THR A 1091 107.29 -35.96 15.79
CA THR A 1091 107.61 -34.72 15.06
C THR A 1091 109.07 -34.71 14.58
N GLN A 1092 109.32 -35.04 13.30
CA GLN A 1092 110.63 -34.83 12.63
C GLN A 1092 110.63 -33.54 11.78
N PRO A 1093 111.71 -32.73 11.78
CA PRO A 1093 111.76 -31.43 11.11
C PRO A 1093 112.03 -31.53 9.60
N GLY A 1094 111.26 -30.82 8.77
CA GLY A 1094 111.45 -30.76 7.32
C GLY A 1094 111.24 -29.35 6.74
N VAL A 1095 112.35 -28.61 6.63
CA VAL A 1095 112.71 -27.48 5.73
C VAL A 1095 111.68 -26.35 5.47
N VAL A 1096 112.10 -25.16 5.88
CA VAL A 1096 111.55 -23.80 5.76
C VAL A 1096 111.14 -23.40 4.32
N ALA A 1097 109.96 -22.77 4.18
CA ALA A 1097 109.77 -21.60 3.31
C ALA A 1097 108.49 -20.83 3.67
N GLU A 1098 108.70 -19.59 4.11
CA GLU A 1098 107.74 -18.57 4.49
C GLU A 1098 106.87 -18.10 3.31
N LYS A 1099 105.58 -17.82 3.57
CA LYS A 1099 104.94 -16.61 3.03
C LYS A 1099 103.97 -16.01 4.05
N ALA A 1100 104.41 -14.87 4.58
CA ALA A 1100 103.64 -13.93 5.34
C ALA A 1100 102.69 -13.12 4.43
N ASN A 1101 101.49 -12.88 4.97
CA ASN A 1101 100.71 -11.64 4.95
C ASN A 1101 100.60 -10.82 3.64
N GLN A 1102 99.39 -10.79 3.07
CA GLN A 1102 98.47 -9.63 3.05
C GLN A 1102 97.46 -9.79 1.91
N TYR A 1103 96.15 -9.88 2.19
CA TYR A 1103 95.13 -9.56 1.19
C TYR A 1103 93.89 -8.86 1.76
N HIS A 1104 93.46 -7.91 0.93
CA HIS A 1104 92.38 -6.95 1.02
C HIS A 1104 90.98 -7.53 0.72
N THR A 1105 89.97 -6.72 1.06
CA THR A 1105 88.60 -6.58 0.52
C THR A 1105 88.06 -7.48 -0.62
N ASN A 1106 86.76 -7.77 -0.48
CA ASN A 1106 85.69 -8.01 -1.47
C ASN A 1106 85.60 -9.34 -2.27
N GLN A 1107 84.45 -10.00 -2.05
CA GLN A 1107 83.59 -10.77 -2.96
C GLN A 1107 84.14 -11.77 -4.02
N GLU A 1108 83.55 -12.98 -3.94
CA GLU A 1108 83.29 -14.02 -4.97
C GLU A 1108 84.42 -14.92 -5.53
N LYS A 1109 84.41 -16.23 -5.18
CA LYS A 1109 84.21 -17.41 -6.09
C LYS A 1109 84.67 -18.76 -5.50
N ARG A 1110 84.01 -19.85 -5.96
CA ARG A 1110 84.31 -21.29 -5.77
C ARG A 1110 85.71 -21.70 -6.26
N LEU A 1111 86.34 -22.72 -5.65
CA LEU A 1111 86.70 -24.04 -6.26
C LEU A 1111 87.72 -24.87 -5.45
N VAL A 1112 87.65 -26.19 -5.66
CA VAL A 1112 88.45 -27.32 -5.16
C VAL A 1112 89.84 -27.40 -5.84
N GLY A 1113 90.84 -27.96 -5.13
CA GLY A 1113 92.08 -28.52 -5.70
C GLY A 1113 93.00 -29.22 -4.65
N ASN A 1114 93.27 -30.52 -4.85
CA ASN A 1114 94.02 -31.50 -4.02
C ASN A 1114 95.57 -31.33 -3.99
N TRP A 1115 96.30 -32.04 -3.09
CA TRP A 1115 97.32 -33.13 -3.34
C TRP A 1115 97.83 -33.77 -2.00
N GLN A 1116 98.18 -35.08 -2.00
CA GLN A 1116 98.57 -36.01 -0.90
C GLN A 1116 100.10 -35.99 -0.55
N GLU A 1117 100.65 -36.49 0.59
CA GLU A 1117 100.99 -37.92 0.91
C GLU A 1117 101.56 -38.18 2.36
N THR A 1118 101.67 -39.48 2.69
CA THR A 1118 101.89 -40.36 3.90
C THR A 1118 103.18 -40.34 4.77
N GLN A 1119 103.12 -40.82 6.04
CA GLN A 1119 104.27 -41.40 6.82
C GLN A 1119 103.88 -42.56 7.80
N SER A 1120 104.87 -43.40 8.16
CA SER A 1120 104.90 -44.77 8.74
C SER A 1120 104.27 -45.05 10.14
N LEU A 1121 103.75 -46.28 10.35
CA LEU A 1121 102.95 -46.77 11.50
C LEU A 1121 103.76 -47.41 12.66
N TYR A 1122 103.48 -47.00 13.90
CA TYR A 1122 103.86 -47.67 15.16
C TYR A 1122 102.68 -48.50 15.69
N VAL A 1123 102.95 -49.61 16.40
CA VAL A 1123 101.91 -50.47 17.01
C VAL A 1123 102.21 -50.69 18.49
N SER A 1124 101.23 -50.53 19.37
CA SER A 1124 101.38 -50.78 20.82
C SER A 1124 101.39 -52.28 21.13
N HIS A 1125 102.23 -52.74 22.05
CA HIS A 1125 102.25 -54.14 22.47
C HIS A 1125 100.88 -54.62 23.01
N ARG A 1126 100.06 -53.71 23.58
CA ARG A 1126 98.71 -54.02 24.07
C ARG A 1126 97.68 -54.23 22.97
N SER A 1127 97.93 -53.69 21.77
CA SER A 1127 97.04 -53.80 20.61
C SER A 1127 97.35 -54.99 19.71
N ILE A 1128 98.49 -55.68 19.93
CA ILE A 1128 98.87 -56.86 19.16
C ILE A 1128 98.08 -58.05 19.70
N GLN A 1129 97.06 -58.46 18.95
CA GLN A 1129 96.26 -59.62 19.30
C GLN A 1129 96.96 -60.89 18.83
N PHE A 1130 97.03 -61.87 19.72
CA PHE A 1130 97.47 -63.22 19.43
C PHE A 1130 96.48 -64.17 20.09
N SER A 1131 96.11 -65.23 19.37
CA SER A 1131 95.16 -66.22 19.85
C SER A 1131 95.92 -67.34 20.55
N PHE A 1132 95.62 -67.55 21.83
CA PHE A 1132 96.10 -68.71 22.58
C PHE A 1132 94.89 -69.61 22.90
N ASP A 1133 95.01 -70.91 22.61
CA ASP A 1133 93.87 -71.83 22.61
C ASP A 1133 93.33 -72.19 24.02
N LYS A 1134 93.97 -71.70 25.08
CA LYS A 1134 93.52 -71.92 26.48
C LYS A 1134 93.10 -70.60 27.14
N GLU A 1135 92.01 -70.65 27.89
CA GLU A 1135 91.44 -69.49 28.62
C GLU A 1135 92.23 -69.08 29.88
N TRP A 1136 93.07 -69.98 30.42
CA TRP A 1136 93.88 -69.74 31.64
C TRP A 1136 95.23 -70.44 31.50
N LEU A 1137 96.27 -69.87 32.14
CA LEU A 1137 97.59 -70.48 32.28
C LEU A 1137 97.62 -71.25 33.59
N ALA A 1138 97.46 -72.57 33.55
CA ALA A 1138 97.29 -73.40 34.75
C ALA A 1138 98.60 -74.01 35.25
N ASP A 1139 99.59 -74.20 34.37
CA ASP A 1139 100.91 -74.74 34.69
C ASP A 1139 102.03 -74.02 33.92
N GLU A 1140 103.29 -74.33 34.25
CA GLU A 1140 104.46 -73.71 33.60
C GLU A 1140 104.49 -73.96 32.09
N THR A 1141 104.02 -75.13 31.66
CA THR A 1141 103.88 -75.49 30.24
C THR A 1141 102.96 -74.52 29.51
N ASP A 1142 101.83 -74.14 30.13
CA ASP A 1142 100.90 -73.17 29.55
C ASP A 1142 101.54 -71.79 29.41
N VAL A 1143 102.31 -71.34 30.42
CA VAL A 1143 103.01 -70.05 30.39
C VAL A 1143 104.03 -70.01 29.26
N GLU A 1144 104.84 -71.07 29.10
CA GLU A 1144 105.82 -71.13 28.02
C GLU A 1144 105.16 -71.09 26.64
N GLN A 1145 104.05 -71.81 26.46
CA GLN A 1145 103.31 -71.79 25.19
C GLN A 1145 102.66 -70.43 24.92
N TYR A 1146 102.11 -69.75 25.93
CA TYR A 1146 101.52 -68.42 25.79
C TYR A 1146 102.58 -67.37 25.43
N VAL A 1147 103.74 -67.41 26.09
CA VAL A 1147 104.87 -66.52 25.79
C VAL A 1147 105.44 -66.82 24.40
N ALA A 1148 105.46 -68.08 23.95
CA ALA A 1148 105.89 -68.42 22.60
C ALA A 1148 104.99 -67.79 21.54
N VAL A 1149 103.66 -67.88 21.69
CA VAL A 1149 102.69 -67.30 20.76
C VAL A 1149 102.74 -65.76 20.78
N MET A 1150 102.82 -65.15 21.96
CA MET A 1150 102.99 -63.70 22.10
C MET A 1150 104.29 -63.23 21.43
N ARG A 1151 105.39 -63.93 21.67
CA ARG A 1151 106.70 -63.62 21.06
C ARG A 1151 106.64 -63.71 19.54
N GLU A 1152 105.93 -64.70 19.00
CA GLU A 1152 105.78 -64.87 17.56
C GLU A 1152 104.99 -63.72 16.93
N ALA A 1153 103.90 -63.30 17.56
CA ALA A 1153 103.11 -62.14 17.11
C ALA A 1153 103.89 -60.82 17.17
N LEU A 1154 104.66 -60.60 18.23
CA LEU A 1154 105.53 -59.43 18.36
C LEU A 1154 106.63 -59.42 17.30
N LEU A 1155 107.27 -60.58 17.06
CA LEU A 1155 108.29 -60.71 16.03
C LEU A 1155 107.70 -60.54 14.62
N ALA A 1156 106.47 -60.96 14.37
CA ALA A 1156 105.80 -60.78 13.08
C ALA A 1156 105.60 -59.29 12.76
N GLU A 1157 105.16 -58.50 13.73
CA GLU A 1157 105.00 -57.06 13.58
C GLU A 1157 106.36 -56.36 13.35
N VAL A 1158 107.39 -56.73 14.09
CA VAL A 1158 108.76 -56.21 13.89
C VAL A 1158 109.34 -56.58 12.53
N ARG A 1159 109.14 -57.82 12.06
CA ARG A 1159 109.58 -58.28 10.73
C ARG A 1159 108.84 -57.58 9.59
N SER A 1160 107.61 -57.11 9.82
CA SER A 1160 106.85 -56.31 8.86
C SER A 1160 107.33 -54.86 8.74
N GLY A 1161 108.45 -54.50 9.38
CA GLY A 1161 109.03 -53.16 9.34
C GLY A 1161 108.38 -52.17 10.31
N ARG A 1162 107.45 -52.62 11.16
CA ARG A 1162 106.76 -51.81 12.18
C ARG A 1162 107.51 -51.85 13.51
N ARG A 1163 107.54 -50.74 14.25
CA ARG A 1163 108.16 -50.67 15.59
C ARG A 1163 107.10 -50.89 16.67
N VAL A 1164 107.35 -51.83 17.57
CA VAL A 1164 106.42 -52.15 18.68
C VAL A 1164 106.74 -51.31 19.91
N GLN A 1165 105.73 -50.62 20.43
CA GLN A 1165 105.83 -49.75 21.60
C GLN A 1165 105.51 -50.54 22.89
N LEU A 1166 106.47 -50.56 23.83
CA LEU A 1166 106.31 -51.11 25.18
C LEU A 1166 105.53 -50.15 26.09
#